data_AF-A0A8H5QPD1-F1
#
_entry.id   AF-A0A8H5QPD1-F1
#
_cell.length_a   1.000
_cell.length_b   1.000
_cell.length_c   1.000
_cell.angle_alpha   90.00
_cell.angle_beta   90.00
_cell.angle_gamma   90.00
#
_symmetry.space_group_name_H-M   'P 1'
#
loop_
_entity.id
_entity.type
_entity.pdbx_description
1 polymer ?
#
loop_
_entity_poly.entity_id
_entity_poly.type
_entity_poly.pdbx_seq_one_letter_code
_entity_poly.pdbx_strand_id
1 'polypeptide(L)'
;MHLVMLTIIYWSWLAAAGHTATNQNNKQQCRQVSFEITASAHNRNITGIDLTSSLDSLVKFYHVAPVIEVGGCQTLAGTYCEPSVHNDNNGKLQVFFGSITADRSGWDALRSPEFSDPYKPDRYSWTEYANRKGYPTLTIDRLGTGKSSHPDPVLLVQAPYEIALYIALAKHIRAGTTGQLPQAYEHLIFIGNPYGSQLGAGIAGAEPTAFDEFILTGFSKNFQQDILGVALAAPLPAQAVDPARFGSLPVGYLTTSSQVGRTNSFFGSKKQVDYENKVANLFFQRKDVVSVGQFVSIYAIEYAAPKFKGRLLVLNGEQDQAVCGPGSPVLGLAACTPITEDTGVLFPTADYHWKTVNRVGYAIQLHARSQIVFDIAHCFLKGKSYKGVCLGMADEDYAPGTIILENRGIYGWDTGTGWLPYIAAVLYCFAANGVVTHIAEELPSPGRKLPQVRNMSMPMGIVIVIPWTVAMLYSIKDLSAVQSSFLPSFEVFYQATGSKAAATALQAYLTFLYYTCIPIIAKERLQQGLPLAEYWQHIDPKRGIPWRTTLLSATFCALYCLIYVASTTAFNSIINATCLMLNLSYVIPQGVLLTQGRDKLPRRAFSLGKLGYAVNLYSVVFMIVIGVVFCLPQTNPTTAGSMNYNAPVVVGLFTIVCLLWIERRSKFKGPHIDWDLLNEANQED
;
A
#
# COMPACT_ATOMS: atom_id res chain seq x y z
N MET A 1 11.95 -26.15 -18.65
CA MET A 1 12.12 -24.74 -19.08
C MET A 1 10.84 -24.13 -19.65
N HIS A 2 10.07 -24.83 -20.51
CA HIS A 2 8.84 -24.27 -21.11
C HIS A 2 7.62 -24.10 -20.18
N LEU A 3 7.43 -24.96 -19.17
CA LEU A 3 6.27 -24.83 -18.25
C LEU A 3 6.35 -23.60 -17.31
N VAL A 4 7.56 -23.16 -16.98
CA VAL A 4 7.81 -21.99 -16.09
C VAL A 4 7.63 -20.68 -16.85
N MET A 5 8.04 -20.63 -18.13
CA MET A 5 7.75 -19.47 -18.99
C MET A 5 6.24 -19.30 -19.24
N LEU A 6 5.52 -20.40 -19.50
CA LEU A 6 4.08 -20.32 -19.80
C LEU A 6 3.25 -19.87 -18.59
N THR A 7 3.63 -20.27 -17.38
CA THR A 7 2.95 -19.79 -16.16
C THR A 7 3.25 -18.31 -15.90
N ILE A 8 4.50 -17.86 -16.04
CA ILE A 8 4.86 -16.45 -15.81
C ILE A 8 4.24 -15.51 -16.86
N ILE A 9 4.18 -15.91 -18.14
CA ILE A 9 3.52 -15.14 -19.20
C ILE A 9 2.01 -15.01 -18.95
N TYR A 10 1.37 -16.08 -18.46
CA TYR A 10 -0.06 -16.07 -18.13
C TYR A 10 -0.40 -15.12 -16.97
N TRP A 11 0.46 -15.04 -15.95
CA TRP A 11 0.29 -14.08 -14.84
C TRP A 11 0.68 -12.64 -15.21
N SER A 12 1.65 -12.46 -16.12
CA SER A 12 2.08 -11.14 -16.60
C SER A 12 1.00 -10.43 -17.45
N TRP A 13 0.22 -11.19 -18.22
CA TRP A 13 -0.88 -10.65 -19.03
C TRP A 13 -2.09 -10.18 -18.21
N LEU A 14 -2.34 -10.80 -17.05
CA LEU A 14 -3.43 -10.37 -16.15
C LEU A 14 -3.09 -9.08 -15.39
N ALA A 15 -1.81 -8.79 -15.16
CA ALA A 15 -1.34 -7.55 -14.53
C ALA A 15 -1.32 -6.33 -15.49
N ALA A 16 -1.21 -6.57 -16.80
CA ALA A 16 -1.10 -5.52 -17.82
C ALA A 16 -2.44 -4.95 -18.30
N ALA A 17 -3.58 -5.52 -17.88
CA ALA A 17 -4.92 -5.16 -18.39
C ALA A 17 -5.61 -3.99 -17.69
N GLY A 18 -4.93 -3.26 -16.80
CA GLY A 18 -5.47 -2.04 -16.23
C GLY A 18 -4.35 -1.06 -16.06
N HIS A 19 -4.28 -0.03 -16.91
CA HIS A 19 -3.78 1.33 -16.65
C HIS A 19 -3.71 2.07 -17.99
N THR A 20 -4.88 2.46 -18.52
CA THR A 20 -4.96 3.57 -19.48
C THR A 20 -5.16 4.86 -18.68
N ALA A 21 -4.07 5.54 -18.36
CA ALA A 21 -4.12 6.90 -17.85
C ALA A 21 -4.49 7.84 -19.01
N THR A 22 -5.76 8.22 -19.10
CA THR A 22 -6.20 9.30 -19.98
C THR A 22 -6.10 10.63 -19.21
N ASN A 23 -5.06 11.39 -19.53
CA ASN A 23 -4.91 12.77 -19.11
C ASN A 23 -5.76 13.64 -20.06
N GLN A 24 -6.99 13.95 -19.69
CA GLN A 24 -7.76 15.02 -20.32
C GLN A 24 -8.22 16.02 -19.25
N ASN A 25 -7.80 17.27 -19.42
CA ASN A 25 -8.23 18.44 -18.67
C ASN A 25 -9.72 18.75 -18.90
N ASN A 26 -10.63 17.87 -18.47
CA ASN A 26 -12.06 18.20 -18.39
C ASN A 26 -12.33 18.85 -17.04
N LYS A 27 -12.43 20.19 -17.03
CA LYS A 27 -12.92 20.94 -15.87
C LYS A 27 -14.32 20.43 -15.50
N GLN A 28 -14.51 20.12 -14.22
CA GLN A 28 -15.77 19.67 -13.65
C GLN A 28 -16.88 20.71 -13.92
N GLN A 29 -17.97 20.29 -14.58
CA GLN A 29 -19.14 21.15 -14.78
C GLN A 29 -20.10 20.95 -13.61
N CYS A 30 -20.16 21.94 -12.72
CA CYS A 30 -21.03 21.94 -11.54
C CYS A 30 -21.98 23.13 -11.59
N ARG A 31 -23.23 22.92 -11.17
CA ARG A 31 -24.24 23.97 -11.00
C ARG A 31 -24.89 23.90 -9.63
N GLN A 32 -25.27 25.06 -9.12
CA GLN A 32 -26.07 25.19 -7.91
C GLN A 32 -27.52 24.79 -8.24
N VAL A 33 -28.15 24.04 -7.35
CA VAL A 33 -29.53 23.56 -7.48
C VAL A 33 -30.30 23.82 -6.18
N SER A 34 -31.61 23.97 -6.28
CA SER A 34 -32.48 24.21 -5.12
C SER A 34 -33.80 23.45 -5.29
N PHE A 35 -34.13 22.61 -4.31
CA PHE A 35 -35.30 21.74 -4.35
C PHE A 35 -36.34 22.18 -3.32
N GLU A 36 -37.58 22.39 -3.75
CA GLU A 36 -38.72 22.59 -2.86
C GLU A 36 -39.33 21.23 -2.53
N ILE A 37 -39.14 20.76 -1.29
CA ILE A 37 -39.59 19.44 -0.85
C ILE A 37 -40.57 19.60 0.30
N THR A 38 -41.72 18.95 0.17
CA THR A 38 -42.72 18.88 1.24
C THR A 38 -42.71 17.50 1.87
N ALA A 39 -42.65 17.46 3.20
CA ALA A 39 -42.76 16.23 3.98
C ALA A 39 -43.48 16.51 5.31
N SER A 40 -43.88 15.43 5.99
CA SER A 40 -44.37 15.46 7.37
C SER A 40 -43.76 14.30 8.16
N ALA A 41 -43.62 14.48 9.47
CA ALA A 41 -43.09 13.48 10.39
C ALA A 41 -43.59 13.70 11.81
N HIS A 42 -43.31 12.73 12.68
CA HIS A 42 -43.56 12.81 14.11
C HIS A 42 -42.25 13.13 14.84
N ASN A 43 -42.12 14.38 15.30
CA ASN A 43 -41.01 14.85 16.12
C ASN A 43 -41.36 14.80 17.60
N ARG A 44 -40.41 15.19 18.46
CA ARG A 44 -40.63 15.36 19.90
C ARG A 44 -40.62 16.84 20.28
N ASN A 45 -41.53 17.27 21.15
CA ASN A 45 -41.49 18.61 21.71
C ASN A 45 -40.39 18.69 22.78
N ILE A 46 -39.20 19.10 22.35
CA ILE A 46 -38.03 19.24 23.23
C ILE A 46 -37.83 20.66 23.76
N THR A 47 -38.90 21.45 23.86
CA THR A 47 -38.83 22.78 24.46
C THR A 47 -38.34 22.68 25.91
N GLY A 48 -37.39 23.53 26.29
CA GLY A 48 -36.82 23.55 27.64
C GLY A 48 -35.75 22.48 27.90
N ILE A 49 -35.26 21.80 26.86
CA ILE A 49 -34.15 20.86 26.99
C ILE A 49 -32.89 21.53 27.56
N ASP A 50 -32.30 20.93 28.60
CA ASP A 50 -31.07 21.41 29.20
C ASP A 50 -29.85 20.74 28.55
N LEU A 51 -29.22 21.45 27.61
CA LEU A 51 -28.03 20.98 26.89
C LEU A 51 -26.79 20.83 27.77
N THR A 52 -26.81 21.31 29.02
CA THR A 52 -25.71 21.10 29.98
C THR A 52 -25.80 19.76 30.70
N SER A 53 -26.93 19.06 30.58
CA SER A 53 -27.14 17.73 31.15
C SER A 53 -26.39 16.61 30.41
N SER A 54 -26.28 15.44 31.02
CA SER A 54 -25.60 14.28 30.42
C SER A 54 -26.35 13.74 29.19
N LEU A 55 -25.67 13.06 28.26
CA LEU A 55 -26.34 12.46 27.08
C LEU A 55 -27.49 11.54 27.46
N ASP A 56 -27.28 10.68 28.45
CA ASP A 56 -28.32 9.77 28.91
C ASP A 56 -29.55 10.54 29.41
N SER A 57 -29.36 11.68 30.06
CA SER A 57 -30.44 12.60 30.46
C SER A 57 -31.14 13.23 29.25
N LEU A 58 -30.38 13.67 28.25
CA LEU A 58 -30.92 14.26 27.01
C LEU A 58 -31.74 13.24 26.21
N VAL A 59 -31.24 12.01 26.04
CA VAL A 59 -31.92 10.91 25.33
C VAL A 59 -33.17 10.48 26.11
N LYS A 60 -33.09 10.35 27.44
CA LYS A 60 -34.26 10.06 28.28
C LYS A 60 -35.32 11.14 28.15
N PHE A 61 -34.91 12.41 28.22
CA PHE A 61 -35.81 13.54 28.03
C PHE A 61 -36.49 13.48 26.65
N TYR A 62 -35.72 13.23 25.58
CA TYR A 62 -36.27 13.09 24.23
C TYR A 62 -37.31 11.97 24.11
N HIS A 63 -37.07 10.81 24.71
CA HIS A 63 -38.00 9.68 24.65
C HIS A 63 -39.31 9.92 25.40
N VAL A 64 -39.28 10.65 26.52
CA VAL A 64 -40.49 10.98 27.30
C VAL A 64 -41.19 12.25 26.83
N ALA A 65 -40.52 13.09 26.03
CA ALA A 65 -41.10 14.31 25.48
C ALA A 65 -42.35 14.00 24.63
N PRO A 66 -43.38 14.88 24.65
CA PRO A 66 -44.59 14.70 23.86
C PRO A 66 -44.28 14.58 22.36
N VAL A 67 -44.93 13.65 21.67
CA VAL A 67 -44.88 13.56 20.21
C VAL A 67 -45.66 14.71 19.61
N ILE A 68 -45.09 15.36 18.59
CA ILE A 68 -45.72 16.43 17.82
C ILE A 68 -45.65 16.11 16.33
N GLU A 69 -46.71 16.42 15.61
CA GLU A 69 -46.71 16.37 14.15
C GLU A 69 -46.05 17.64 13.60
N VAL A 70 -45.10 17.46 12.70
CA VAL A 70 -44.43 18.55 12.00
C VAL A 70 -44.49 18.32 10.51
N GLY A 71 -44.53 19.40 9.74
CA GLY A 71 -44.59 19.33 8.29
C GLY A 71 -44.40 20.69 7.64
N GLY A 72 -44.25 20.69 6.33
CA GLY A 72 -44.14 21.91 5.54
C GLY A 72 -43.24 21.75 4.32
N CYS A 73 -43.26 22.76 3.45
CA CYS A 73 -42.34 22.87 2.33
C CYS A 73 -41.02 23.47 2.81
N GLN A 74 -39.91 22.83 2.46
CA GLN A 74 -38.56 23.27 2.78
C GLN A 74 -37.75 23.36 1.49
N THR A 75 -36.90 24.38 1.43
CA THR A 75 -35.92 24.55 0.37
C THR A 75 -34.64 23.81 0.74
N LEU A 76 -34.23 22.85 -0.08
CA LEU A 76 -32.96 22.15 0.04
C LEU A 76 -32.00 22.63 -1.04
N ALA A 77 -30.90 23.28 -0.64
CA ALA A 77 -29.85 23.71 -1.54
C ALA A 77 -28.85 22.58 -1.79
N GLY A 78 -28.28 22.54 -3.00
CA GLY A 78 -27.27 21.56 -3.34
C GLY A 78 -26.41 21.95 -4.54
N THR A 79 -25.36 21.18 -4.78
CA THR A 79 -24.52 21.32 -5.98
C THR A 79 -24.60 20.02 -6.77
N TYR A 80 -25.09 20.12 -8.01
CA TYR A 80 -25.08 19.03 -8.97
C TYR A 80 -23.86 19.18 -9.88
N CYS A 81 -23.12 18.09 -10.09
CA CYS A 81 -22.00 18.07 -11.02
C CYS A 81 -22.15 16.92 -12.03
N GLU A 82 -21.90 17.25 -13.29
CA GLU A 82 -21.91 16.27 -14.38
C GLU A 82 -20.60 15.47 -14.42
N PRO A 83 -20.66 14.19 -14.80
CA PRO A 83 -19.48 13.36 -14.90
C PRO A 83 -18.60 13.81 -16.07
N SER A 84 -17.29 13.89 -15.84
CA SER A 84 -16.32 14.31 -16.85
C SER A 84 -16.01 13.22 -17.88
N VAL A 85 -16.43 11.99 -17.60
CA VAL A 85 -16.31 10.79 -18.44
C VAL A 85 -17.71 10.22 -18.63
N HIS A 86 -18.04 9.72 -19.82
CA HIS A 86 -19.33 9.07 -20.08
C HIS A 86 -19.15 7.55 -20.20
N ASN A 87 -19.86 6.80 -19.36
CA ASN A 87 -19.89 5.34 -19.28
C ASN A 87 -21.21 4.87 -18.60
N ASP A 88 -21.29 3.58 -18.28
CA ASP A 88 -22.49 2.99 -17.66
C ASP A 88 -22.83 3.54 -16.27
N ASN A 89 -21.89 4.26 -15.62
CA ASN A 89 -22.14 4.90 -14.32
C ASN A 89 -22.92 6.21 -14.44
N ASN A 90 -23.06 6.78 -15.64
CA ASN A 90 -23.76 8.05 -15.84
C ASN A 90 -25.22 8.02 -15.41
N GLY A 91 -25.84 6.83 -15.35
CA GLY A 91 -27.20 6.62 -14.85
C GLY A 91 -27.32 6.46 -13.32
N LYS A 92 -26.20 6.47 -12.58
CA LYS A 92 -26.15 6.21 -11.14
C LYS A 92 -25.79 7.48 -10.37
N LEU A 93 -26.76 8.11 -9.72
CA LEU A 93 -26.55 9.37 -9.00
C LEU A 93 -26.03 9.13 -7.58
N GLN A 94 -24.84 9.66 -7.27
CA GLN A 94 -24.35 9.74 -5.89
C GLN A 94 -24.94 10.97 -5.19
N VAL A 95 -25.68 10.76 -4.10
CA VAL A 95 -26.30 11.83 -3.29
C VAL A 95 -25.60 11.89 -1.94
N PHE A 96 -25.03 13.05 -1.62
CA PHE A 96 -24.14 13.22 -0.48
C PHE A 96 -24.76 14.04 0.65
N PHE A 97 -24.62 13.55 1.88
CA PHE A 97 -25.10 14.20 3.10
C PHE A 97 -23.96 14.40 4.10
N GLY A 98 -23.71 15.66 4.46
CA GLY A 98 -22.59 16.07 5.33
C GLY A 98 -22.80 15.82 6.83
N SER A 99 -21.75 16.08 7.60
CA SER A 99 -21.72 15.92 9.07
C SER A 99 -22.48 17.03 9.80
N ILE A 100 -22.62 16.91 11.13
CA ILE A 100 -22.99 18.05 11.98
C ILE A 100 -21.98 19.17 11.82
N THR A 101 -22.42 20.43 11.88
CA THR A 101 -21.54 21.62 11.81
C THR A 101 -20.68 21.69 10.55
N ALA A 102 -21.15 21.08 9.46
CA ALA A 102 -20.56 21.11 8.14
C ALA A 102 -21.68 21.19 7.10
N ASP A 103 -21.41 21.92 6.02
CA ASP A 103 -22.26 22.01 4.84
C ASP A 103 -21.76 21.05 3.75
N ARG A 104 -22.32 21.16 2.55
CA ARG A 104 -21.90 20.35 1.40
C ARG A 104 -20.44 20.53 0.98
N SER A 105 -19.77 21.61 1.39
CA SER A 105 -18.37 21.88 1.01
C SER A 105 -17.42 20.80 1.49
N GLY A 106 -17.80 20.07 2.56
CA GLY A 106 -17.06 18.93 3.09
C GLY A 106 -16.83 17.79 2.08
N TRP A 107 -17.60 17.71 1.00
CA TRP A 107 -17.48 16.70 -0.05
C TRP A 107 -16.63 17.12 -1.26
N ASP A 108 -16.36 18.41 -1.37
CA ASP A 108 -15.67 19.02 -2.51
C ASP A 108 -14.48 19.85 -2.02
N ALA A 109 -13.59 19.22 -1.24
CA ALA A 109 -12.35 19.84 -0.78
C ALA A 109 -12.53 21.19 -0.07
N LEU A 110 -13.60 21.30 0.74
CA LEU A 110 -13.99 22.50 1.47
C LEU A 110 -14.31 23.69 0.56
N ARG A 111 -14.67 23.46 -0.71
CA ARG A 111 -15.05 24.51 -1.66
C ARG A 111 -16.28 25.25 -1.14
N SER A 112 -16.09 26.52 -0.76
CA SER A 112 -17.18 27.36 -0.28
C SER A 112 -17.29 28.60 -1.18
N PRO A 113 -18.52 29.01 -1.56
CA PRO A 113 -18.73 30.28 -2.25
C PRO A 113 -18.23 31.50 -1.45
N GLU A 114 -18.15 31.37 -0.12
CA GLU A 114 -17.75 32.43 0.80
C GLU A 114 -16.22 32.49 1.02
N PHE A 115 -15.49 31.41 0.77
CA PHE A 115 -14.08 31.27 1.16
C PHE A 115 -13.20 30.66 0.06
N SER A 116 -12.51 31.51 -0.73
CA SER A 116 -11.41 31.20 -1.66
C SER A 116 -11.51 29.92 -2.53
N ASP A 117 -10.47 29.62 -3.31
CA ASP A 117 -10.39 28.40 -4.11
C ASP A 117 -10.43 27.11 -3.25
N PRO A 118 -10.89 25.97 -3.80
CA PRO A 118 -10.87 24.67 -3.12
C PRO A 118 -9.47 24.27 -2.67
N TYR A 119 -9.36 23.55 -1.55
CA TYR A 119 -8.06 23.14 -1.02
C TYR A 119 -7.63 21.77 -1.57
N LYS A 120 -6.70 21.74 -2.53
CA LYS A 120 -6.19 20.51 -3.17
C LYS A 120 -7.34 19.56 -3.60
N PRO A 121 -8.22 20.02 -4.52
CA PRO A 121 -9.40 19.25 -4.91
C PRO A 121 -9.08 17.90 -5.56
N ASP A 122 -7.91 17.79 -6.22
CA ASP A 122 -7.34 16.55 -6.71
C ASP A 122 -7.22 15.47 -5.62
N ARG A 123 -6.97 15.88 -4.37
CA ARG A 123 -6.80 15.00 -3.21
C ARG A 123 -8.05 14.85 -2.36
N TYR A 124 -8.78 15.94 -2.10
CA TYR A 124 -9.83 15.99 -1.07
C TYR A 124 -11.26 16.11 -1.63
N SER A 125 -11.44 16.25 -2.95
CA SER A 125 -12.78 16.30 -3.55
C SER A 125 -13.25 14.90 -3.93
N TRP A 126 -14.21 14.37 -3.17
CA TRP A 126 -14.90 13.14 -3.54
C TRP A 126 -15.69 13.36 -4.83
N THR A 127 -16.33 14.52 -4.96
CA THR A 127 -17.15 14.83 -6.15
C THR A 127 -16.32 14.81 -7.44
N GLU A 128 -15.12 15.40 -7.42
CA GLU A 128 -14.23 15.40 -8.58
C GLU A 128 -13.72 13.99 -8.88
N TYR A 129 -13.40 13.22 -7.83
CA TYR A 129 -13.01 11.82 -7.97
C TYR A 129 -14.13 10.99 -8.63
N ALA A 130 -15.37 11.11 -8.16
CA ALA A 130 -16.53 10.39 -8.67
C ALA A 130 -16.85 10.76 -10.13
N ASN A 131 -16.80 12.05 -10.46
CA ASN A 131 -17.03 12.54 -11.83
C ASN A 131 -16.01 11.97 -12.83
N ARG A 132 -14.74 11.84 -12.42
CA ARG A 132 -13.69 11.19 -13.23
C ARG A 132 -13.95 9.70 -13.47
N LYS A 133 -14.74 9.05 -12.60
CA LYS A 133 -15.16 7.65 -12.76
C LYS A 133 -16.50 7.48 -13.50
N GLY A 134 -17.13 8.59 -13.91
CA GLY A 134 -18.38 8.60 -14.67
C GLY A 134 -19.66 8.72 -13.82
N TYR A 135 -19.55 8.96 -12.51
CA TYR A 135 -20.74 9.14 -11.66
C TYR A 135 -21.16 10.60 -11.63
N PRO A 136 -22.43 10.96 -11.90
CA PRO A 136 -22.97 12.25 -11.52
C PRO A 136 -23.08 12.35 -9.99
N THR A 137 -22.87 13.55 -9.46
CA THR A 137 -22.89 13.81 -8.02
C THR A 137 -23.84 14.92 -7.65
N LEU A 138 -24.58 14.74 -6.56
CA LEU A 138 -25.45 15.73 -5.94
C LEU A 138 -25.08 15.88 -4.46
N THR A 139 -24.42 16.97 -4.10
CA THR A 139 -24.12 17.30 -2.70
C THR A 139 -25.21 18.18 -2.13
N ILE A 140 -25.75 17.84 -0.95
CA ILE A 140 -26.88 18.53 -0.33
C ILE A 140 -26.43 19.27 0.94
N ASP A 141 -26.83 20.54 1.06
CA ASP A 141 -26.87 21.22 2.35
C ASP A 141 -28.07 20.65 3.12
N ARG A 142 -27.82 20.05 4.28
CA ARG A 142 -28.89 19.49 5.12
C ARG A 142 -29.83 20.60 5.59
N LEU A 143 -31.04 20.24 5.98
CA LEU A 143 -31.98 21.17 6.62
C LEU A 143 -31.29 21.88 7.79
N GLY A 144 -31.39 23.20 7.82
CA GLY A 144 -30.75 24.03 8.83
C GLY A 144 -29.25 24.27 8.65
N THR A 145 -28.66 23.93 7.49
CA THR A 145 -27.24 24.18 7.18
C THR A 145 -27.06 24.85 5.81
N GLY A 146 -25.93 25.52 5.60
CA GLY A 146 -25.55 26.09 4.31
C GLY A 146 -26.61 27.05 3.77
N LYS A 147 -27.11 26.77 2.56
CA LYS A 147 -28.16 27.59 1.91
C LYS A 147 -29.56 26.98 1.96
N SER A 148 -29.73 25.84 2.65
CA SER A 148 -31.05 25.25 2.85
C SER A 148 -31.87 26.07 3.84
N SER A 149 -33.17 25.77 3.95
CA SER A 149 -34.04 26.42 4.94
C SER A 149 -33.48 26.29 6.36
N HIS A 150 -33.58 27.36 7.16
CA HIS A 150 -33.23 27.39 8.59
C HIS A 150 -34.48 27.59 9.48
N PRO A 151 -35.40 26.62 9.53
CA PRO A 151 -36.63 26.72 10.32
C PRO A 151 -36.33 26.51 11.83
N ASP A 152 -37.38 26.34 12.64
CA ASP A 152 -37.24 26.21 14.09
C ASP A 152 -36.26 25.07 14.49
N PRO A 153 -35.14 25.39 15.17
CA PRO A 153 -34.08 24.43 15.46
C PRO A 153 -34.42 23.46 16.61
N VAL A 154 -35.54 23.65 17.29
CA VAL A 154 -35.94 22.86 18.48
C VAL A 154 -37.05 21.88 18.10
N LEU A 155 -38.11 22.37 17.48
CA LEU A 155 -39.33 21.61 17.21
C LEU A 155 -39.31 20.94 15.83
N LEU A 156 -38.76 21.60 14.81
CA LEU A 156 -38.90 21.17 13.42
C LEU A 156 -37.65 20.46 12.90
N VAL A 157 -36.46 21.07 13.04
CA VAL A 157 -35.21 20.48 12.53
C VAL A 157 -34.74 19.36 13.47
N GLN A 158 -35.27 18.15 13.30
CA GLN A 158 -34.91 16.92 13.99
C GLN A 158 -34.74 15.77 12.97
N ALA A 159 -34.02 14.72 13.37
CA ALA A 159 -33.71 13.59 12.50
C ALA A 159 -34.94 12.89 11.86
N PRO A 160 -36.07 12.65 12.56
CA PRO A 160 -37.25 12.04 11.94
C PRO A 160 -37.82 12.85 10.78
N TYR A 161 -37.90 14.18 10.93
CA TYR A 161 -38.36 15.07 9.88
C TYR A 161 -37.38 15.13 8.70
N GLU A 162 -36.07 15.16 8.97
CA GLU A 162 -35.04 15.09 7.92
C GLU A 162 -35.10 13.79 7.13
N ILE A 163 -35.26 12.64 7.80
CA ILE A 163 -35.43 11.34 7.13
C ILE A 163 -36.62 11.39 6.17
N ALA A 164 -37.78 11.88 6.62
CA ALA A 164 -38.97 12.01 5.78
C ALA A 164 -38.72 12.95 4.58
N LEU A 165 -38.05 14.07 4.81
CA LEU A 165 -37.71 15.05 3.78
C LEU A 165 -36.77 14.48 2.72
N TYR A 166 -35.73 13.74 3.11
CA TYR A 166 -34.77 13.16 2.18
C TYR A 166 -35.32 11.93 1.44
N ILE A 167 -36.26 11.19 2.04
CA ILE A 167 -37.05 10.18 1.32
C ILE A 167 -37.92 10.84 0.24
N ALA A 168 -38.58 11.95 0.56
CA ALA A 168 -39.37 12.70 -0.42
C ALA A 168 -38.48 13.23 -1.56
N LEU A 169 -37.30 13.78 -1.24
CA LEU A 169 -36.32 14.19 -2.24
C LEU A 169 -35.92 13.03 -3.17
N ALA A 170 -35.60 11.85 -2.63
CA ALA A 170 -35.28 10.66 -3.42
C ALA A 170 -36.42 10.27 -4.38
N LYS A 171 -37.67 10.34 -3.91
CA LYS A 171 -38.87 10.10 -4.74
C LYS A 171 -38.99 11.12 -5.88
N HIS A 172 -38.76 12.41 -5.61
CA HIS A 172 -38.75 13.46 -6.64
C HIS A 172 -37.63 13.28 -7.67
N ILE A 173 -36.43 12.85 -7.24
CA ILE A 173 -35.31 12.56 -8.13
C ILE A 173 -35.64 11.38 -9.06
N ARG A 174 -36.18 10.28 -8.52
CA ARG A 174 -36.59 9.11 -9.31
C ARG A 174 -37.71 9.44 -10.29
N ALA A 175 -38.66 10.27 -9.88
CA ALA A 175 -39.77 10.70 -10.73
C ALA A 175 -39.36 11.73 -11.81
N GLY A 176 -38.15 12.31 -11.72
CA GLY A 176 -37.73 13.39 -12.61
C GLY A 176 -38.48 14.71 -12.39
N THR A 177 -39.18 14.87 -11.27
CA THR A 177 -40.06 16.01 -10.99
C THR A 177 -39.34 17.17 -10.29
N THR A 178 -38.02 17.08 -10.11
CA THR A 178 -37.23 18.12 -9.44
C THR A 178 -37.14 19.42 -10.22
N GLY A 179 -37.16 19.37 -11.56
CA GLY A 179 -36.90 20.52 -12.45
C GLY A 179 -35.46 21.08 -12.37
N GLN A 180 -34.61 20.53 -11.50
CA GLN A 180 -33.24 21.02 -11.23
C GLN A 180 -32.15 20.07 -11.77
N LEU A 181 -32.48 18.79 -11.97
CA LEU A 181 -31.59 17.78 -12.51
C LEU A 181 -31.86 17.59 -14.01
N PRO A 182 -30.84 17.23 -14.82
CA PRO A 182 -31.01 17.11 -16.27
C PRO A 182 -31.89 15.92 -16.67
N GLN A 183 -32.03 14.92 -15.80
CA GLN A 183 -32.83 13.72 -16.03
C GLN A 183 -33.32 13.12 -14.71
N ALA A 184 -34.28 12.21 -14.80
CA ALA A 184 -34.61 11.30 -13.72
C ALA A 184 -33.47 10.30 -13.49
N TYR A 185 -33.27 9.90 -12.23
CA TYR A 185 -32.28 8.88 -11.87
C TYR A 185 -32.96 7.72 -11.16
N GLU A 186 -32.99 6.56 -11.83
CA GLU A 186 -33.57 5.34 -11.26
C GLU A 186 -32.64 4.71 -10.21
N HIS A 187 -31.31 4.75 -10.42
CA HIS A 187 -30.34 4.19 -9.48
C HIS A 187 -29.71 5.30 -8.62
N LEU A 188 -30.01 5.30 -7.32
CA LEU A 188 -29.52 6.27 -6.34
C LEU A 188 -28.57 5.62 -5.35
N ILE A 189 -27.40 6.26 -5.16
CA ILE A 189 -26.36 5.86 -4.22
C ILE A 189 -26.34 6.89 -3.09
N PHE A 190 -26.66 6.46 -1.88
CA PHE A 190 -26.56 7.31 -0.70
C PHE A 190 -25.12 7.33 -0.18
N ILE A 191 -24.56 8.52 0.03
CA ILE A 191 -23.24 8.68 0.65
C ILE A 191 -23.37 9.61 1.85
N GLY A 192 -23.16 9.04 3.03
CA GLY A 192 -23.24 9.77 4.29
C GLY A 192 -21.88 9.98 4.90
N ASN A 193 -21.73 11.10 5.62
CA ASN A 193 -20.63 11.32 6.54
C ASN A 193 -21.20 12.04 7.76
N PRO A 194 -20.73 11.67 8.94
CA PRO A 194 -21.30 10.70 9.88
C PRO A 194 -22.74 10.96 10.29
N TYR A 195 -23.12 12.22 10.53
CA TYR A 195 -24.53 12.57 10.73
C TYR A 195 -25.39 12.19 9.52
N GLY A 196 -24.87 12.48 8.31
CA GLY A 196 -25.48 12.00 7.08
C GLY A 196 -25.59 10.47 7.04
N SER A 197 -24.61 9.74 7.55
CA SER A 197 -24.65 8.27 7.60
C SER A 197 -25.72 7.74 8.54
N GLN A 198 -25.95 8.41 9.67
CA GLN A 198 -27.01 8.06 10.62
C GLN A 198 -28.39 8.30 10.04
N LEU A 199 -28.58 9.43 9.36
CA LEU A 199 -29.78 9.68 8.58
C LEU A 199 -29.96 8.61 7.49
N GLY A 200 -28.88 8.21 6.82
CA GLY A 200 -28.88 7.14 5.82
C GLY A 200 -29.37 5.81 6.38
N ALA A 201 -28.87 5.40 7.55
CA ALA A 201 -29.35 4.21 8.25
C ALA A 201 -30.84 4.32 8.60
N GLY A 202 -31.29 5.47 9.11
CA GLY A 202 -32.69 5.74 9.39
C GLY A 202 -33.58 5.71 8.14
N ILE A 203 -33.11 6.25 7.02
CA ILE A 203 -33.77 6.19 5.71
C ILE A 203 -33.89 4.74 5.24
N ALA A 204 -32.81 3.95 5.32
CA ALA A 204 -32.82 2.54 4.95
C ALA A 204 -33.81 1.72 5.80
N GLY A 205 -34.00 2.09 7.08
CA GLY A 205 -34.99 1.47 7.96
C GLY A 205 -36.43 1.89 7.65
N ALA A 206 -36.66 3.18 7.39
CA ALA A 206 -37.99 3.74 7.15
C ALA A 206 -38.54 3.48 5.74
N GLU A 207 -37.71 3.62 4.71
CA GLU A 207 -38.05 3.40 3.31
C GLU A 207 -36.89 2.67 2.60
N PRO A 208 -36.84 1.33 2.67
CA PRO A 208 -35.76 0.53 2.13
C PRO A 208 -35.54 0.65 0.61
N THR A 209 -36.49 1.25 -0.11
CA THR A 209 -36.45 1.43 -1.58
C THR A 209 -36.06 2.84 -2.01
N ALA A 210 -35.84 3.76 -1.07
CA ALA A 210 -35.46 5.14 -1.39
C ALA A 210 -34.14 5.21 -2.15
N PHE A 211 -33.14 4.43 -1.72
CA PHE A 211 -31.80 4.33 -2.30
C PHE A 211 -31.42 2.87 -2.52
N ASP A 212 -30.65 2.58 -3.56
CA ASP A 212 -30.30 1.22 -3.96
C ASP A 212 -29.01 0.72 -3.28
N GLU A 213 -28.08 1.65 -3.01
CA GLU A 213 -26.79 1.38 -2.40
C GLU A 213 -26.46 2.46 -1.37
N PHE A 214 -25.83 2.07 -0.27
CA PHE A 214 -25.42 2.98 0.80
C PHE A 214 -23.92 2.87 1.06
N ILE A 215 -23.25 4.02 1.17
CA ILE A 215 -21.90 4.15 1.69
C ILE A 215 -21.98 5.02 2.93
N LEU A 216 -21.79 4.41 4.10
CA LEU A 216 -21.87 5.05 5.40
C LEU A 216 -20.45 5.25 5.92
N THR A 217 -19.98 6.50 5.96
CA THR A 217 -18.69 6.83 6.59
C THR A 217 -18.88 7.41 7.98
N GLY A 218 -17.99 7.08 8.91
CA GLY A 218 -18.12 7.46 10.32
C GLY A 218 -19.44 6.95 10.91
N PHE A 219 -19.70 5.65 10.79
CA PHE A 219 -20.94 5.04 11.30
C PHE A 219 -20.65 3.69 11.98
N SER A 220 -21.31 3.43 13.11
CA SER A 220 -21.23 2.14 13.81
C SER A 220 -22.48 1.80 14.60
N LYS A 221 -22.58 0.54 15.04
CA LYS A 221 -23.60 0.08 15.98
C LYS A 221 -23.50 0.71 17.39
N ASN A 222 -22.34 1.26 17.77
CA ASN A 222 -22.04 1.70 19.14
C ASN A 222 -22.08 3.23 19.32
N PHE A 223 -22.85 3.94 18.50
CA PHE A 223 -22.82 5.41 18.43
C PHE A 223 -23.23 6.16 19.73
N GLN A 224 -23.73 5.45 20.76
CA GLN A 224 -24.18 6.06 22.01
C GLN A 224 -23.07 6.37 23.04
N GLN A 225 -21.81 5.99 22.82
CA GLN A 225 -20.75 6.09 23.86
C GLN A 225 -19.92 7.40 23.85
N ASP A 226 -20.05 8.27 22.83
CA ASP A 226 -18.92 9.15 22.45
C ASP A 226 -19.11 10.64 22.76
N ILE A 227 -20.12 11.02 23.57
CA ILE A 227 -20.47 12.43 23.74
C ILE A 227 -19.42 13.26 24.47
N LEU A 228 -18.63 12.65 25.35
CA LEU A 228 -17.64 13.38 26.15
C LEU A 228 -16.60 14.07 25.25
N GLY A 229 -16.18 13.43 24.17
CA GLY A 229 -15.27 14.05 23.22
C GLY A 229 -15.96 14.96 22.20
N VAL A 230 -17.24 14.74 21.85
CA VAL A 230 -18.03 15.72 21.07
C VAL A 230 -18.27 17.00 21.88
N ALA A 231 -18.47 16.90 23.20
CA ALA A 231 -18.60 18.02 24.11
C ALA A 231 -17.30 18.84 24.21
N LEU A 232 -16.11 18.24 24.00
CA LEU A 232 -14.84 18.97 23.90
C LEU A 232 -14.77 19.89 22.67
N ALA A 233 -15.63 19.70 21.66
CA ALA A 233 -15.79 20.66 20.56
C ALA A 233 -16.50 21.95 21.01
N ALA A 234 -17.01 21.98 22.25
CA ALA A 234 -17.66 23.10 22.92
C ALA A 234 -18.74 23.75 22.04
N PRO A 235 -19.84 23.03 21.76
CA PRO A 235 -20.94 23.58 20.98
C PRO A 235 -21.56 24.76 21.73
N LEU A 236 -21.67 25.91 21.06
CA LEU A 236 -22.28 27.13 21.57
C LEU A 236 -23.22 27.72 20.52
N PRO A 237 -24.17 28.60 20.90
CA PRO A 237 -25.03 29.30 19.94
C PRO A 237 -24.21 29.96 18.83
N ALA A 238 -24.53 29.64 17.58
CA ALA A 238 -23.75 30.03 16.42
C ALA A 238 -23.65 31.55 16.27
N GLN A 239 -24.75 32.26 16.55
CA GLN A 239 -24.82 33.72 16.60
C GLN A 239 -23.85 34.36 17.61
N ALA A 240 -23.41 33.63 18.66
CA ALA A 240 -22.45 34.13 19.64
C ALA A 240 -21.01 33.77 19.28
N VAL A 241 -20.80 32.63 18.61
CA VAL A 241 -19.46 32.15 18.19
C VAL A 241 -18.95 32.90 16.96
N ASP A 242 -19.83 33.12 15.97
CA ASP A 242 -19.51 33.83 14.74
C ASP A 242 -20.70 34.72 14.32
N PRO A 243 -20.87 35.88 14.97
CA PRO A 243 -22.00 36.78 14.72
C PRO A 243 -22.06 37.29 13.28
N ALA A 244 -20.92 37.38 12.60
CA ALA A 244 -20.84 37.89 11.23
C ALA A 244 -21.53 36.95 10.23
N ARG A 245 -21.41 35.62 10.44
CA ARG A 245 -22.04 34.61 9.58
C ARG A 245 -23.41 34.16 10.07
N PHE A 246 -23.60 34.07 11.38
CA PHE A 246 -24.77 33.43 11.98
C PHE A 246 -25.63 34.35 12.83
N GLY A 247 -25.38 35.66 12.84
CA GLY A 247 -26.09 36.62 13.70
C GLY A 247 -27.61 36.69 13.50
N SER A 248 -28.12 36.23 12.36
CA SER A 248 -29.56 36.16 12.08
C SER A 248 -30.20 34.81 12.45
N LEU A 249 -29.42 33.79 12.82
CA LEU A 249 -29.95 32.47 13.14
C LEU A 249 -30.48 32.41 14.57
N PRO A 250 -31.60 31.71 14.83
CA PRO A 250 -32.08 31.49 16.19
C PRO A 250 -31.04 30.82 17.11
N VAL A 251 -31.12 31.10 18.41
CA VAL A 251 -30.17 30.63 19.45
C VAL A 251 -29.98 29.09 19.46
N GLY A 252 -30.99 28.34 19.03
CA GLY A 252 -30.94 26.87 18.94
C GLY A 252 -30.08 26.32 17.80
N TYR A 253 -29.51 27.15 16.94
CA TYR A 253 -28.46 26.74 16.01
C TYR A 253 -27.11 26.84 16.71
N LEU A 254 -26.41 25.72 16.80
CA LEU A 254 -25.13 25.57 17.50
C LEU A 254 -23.99 25.42 16.50
N THR A 255 -22.79 25.86 16.88
CA THR A 255 -21.56 25.53 16.16
C THR A 255 -20.40 25.31 17.13
N THR A 256 -19.31 24.72 16.63
CA THR A 256 -18.12 24.44 17.43
C THR A 256 -17.33 25.72 17.72
N SER A 257 -17.03 25.99 19.00
CA SER A 257 -16.23 27.15 19.42
C SER A 257 -14.74 26.84 19.57
N SER A 258 -14.37 25.57 19.79
CA SER A 258 -12.99 25.14 20.01
C SER A 258 -12.36 24.51 18.76
N GLN A 259 -11.30 25.14 18.22
CA GLN A 259 -10.56 24.58 17.09
C GLN A 259 -9.83 23.29 17.47
N VAL A 260 -9.21 23.27 18.65
CA VAL A 260 -8.48 22.09 19.15
C VAL A 260 -9.47 20.95 19.40
N GLY A 261 -10.62 21.24 20.02
CA GLY A 261 -11.69 20.28 20.25
C GLY A 261 -12.18 19.66 18.94
N ARG A 262 -12.57 20.51 17.98
CA ARG A 262 -13.01 20.05 16.64
C ARG A 262 -11.93 19.23 15.94
N THR A 263 -10.67 19.67 15.97
CA THR A 263 -9.56 18.94 15.33
C THR A 263 -9.37 17.56 15.98
N ASN A 264 -9.41 17.48 17.30
CA ASN A 264 -9.28 16.24 18.04
C ASN A 264 -10.41 15.26 17.75
N SER A 265 -11.66 15.72 17.69
CA SER A 265 -12.81 14.85 17.41
C SER A 265 -12.89 14.42 15.94
N PHE A 266 -12.61 15.33 15.00
CA PHE A 266 -12.76 15.04 13.58
C PHE A 266 -11.52 14.43 12.93
N PHE A 267 -10.33 14.84 13.34
CA PHE A 267 -9.08 14.32 12.76
C PHE A 267 -8.40 13.32 13.68
N GLY A 268 -8.41 13.55 15.00
CA GLY A 268 -7.71 12.69 15.95
C GLY A 268 -6.26 13.10 16.16
N SER A 269 -5.49 12.21 16.79
CA SER A 269 -4.10 12.49 17.20
C SER A 269 -3.13 12.31 16.03
N LYS A 270 -2.28 13.31 15.80
CA LYS A 270 -1.19 13.23 14.81
C LYS A 270 -0.20 12.08 15.01
N LYS A 271 -0.18 11.47 16.21
CA LYS A 271 0.62 10.26 16.43
C LYS A 271 0.06 9.07 15.63
N GLN A 272 -1.25 9.05 15.43
CA GLN A 272 -1.97 7.90 14.87
C GLN A 272 -2.59 8.20 13.52
N VAL A 273 -2.87 9.47 13.18
CA VAL A 273 -3.47 9.88 11.90
C VAL A 273 -2.58 10.82 11.11
N ASP A 274 -2.79 10.85 9.79
CA ASP A 274 -2.09 11.74 8.88
C ASP A 274 -3.04 12.80 8.30
N TYR A 275 -2.85 14.06 8.69
CA TYR A 275 -3.55 15.20 8.09
C TYR A 275 -2.68 16.47 8.10
N GLU A 276 -2.99 17.37 7.15
CA GLU A 276 -2.33 18.66 7.04
C GLU A 276 -2.93 19.66 8.04
N ASN A 277 -2.12 20.41 8.79
CA ASN A 277 -2.65 21.43 9.71
C ASN A 277 -3.56 22.44 9.00
N LYS A 278 -3.23 22.76 7.74
CA LYS A 278 -4.01 23.69 6.93
C LYS A 278 -5.41 23.17 6.65
N VAL A 279 -5.60 21.88 6.37
CA VAL A 279 -6.95 21.33 6.10
C VAL A 279 -7.80 21.30 7.38
N ALA A 280 -7.21 20.95 8.53
CA ALA A 280 -7.90 20.99 9.81
C ALA A 280 -8.30 22.43 10.20
N ASN A 281 -7.42 23.40 9.95
CA ASN A 281 -7.72 24.82 10.17
C ASN A 281 -8.85 25.31 9.25
N LEU A 282 -8.79 24.99 7.95
CA LEU A 282 -9.84 25.34 7.00
C LEU A 282 -11.18 24.68 7.37
N PHE A 283 -11.16 23.44 7.83
CA PHE A 283 -12.37 22.73 8.28
C PHE A 283 -12.99 23.37 9.54
N PHE A 284 -12.20 24.04 10.39
CA PHE A 284 -12.72 24.84 11.49
C PHE A 284 -13.23 26.21 11.05
N GLN A 285 -12.50 26.90 10.17
CA GLN A 285 -12.90 28.22 9.66
C GLN A 285 -14.17 28.16 8.82
N ARG A 286 -14.33 27.11 8.02
CA ARG A 286 -15.47 26.88 7.11
C ARG A 286 -16.53 25.98 7.73
N LYS A 287 -16.57 25.87 9.05
CA LYS A 287 -17.63 25.15 9.77
C LYS A 287 -18.99 25.81 9.52
N ASP A 288 -20.03 25.01 9.67
CA ASP A 288 -21.44 25.44 9.64
C ASP A 288 -22.10 25.12 11.00
N VAL A 289 -23.42 25.07 11.03
CA VAL A 289 -24.23 24.88 12.23
C VAL A 289 -24.83 23.48 12.32
N VAL A 290 -25.43 23.21 13.47
CA VAL A 290 -26.30 22.07 13.74
C VAL A 290 -27.42 22.58 14.64
N SER A 291 -28.66 22.14 14.42
CA SER A 291 -29.76 22.50 15.33
C SER A 291 -29.68 21.68 16.62
N VAL A 292 -30.26 22.21 17.71
CA VAL A 292 -30.46 21.45 18.96
C VAL A 292 -31.26 20.17 18.70
N GLY A 293 -32.31 20.27 17.88
CA GLY A 293 -33.13 19.13 17.50
C GLY A 293 -32.34 18.04 16.80
N GLN A 294 -31.47 18.39 15.85
CA GLN A 294 -30.56 17.45 15.18
C GLN A 294 -29.61 16.80 16.16
N PHE A 295 -28.97 17.60 17.01
CA PHE A 295 -27.97 17.14 17.95
C PHE A 295 -28.55 16.13 18.95
N VAL A 296 -29.79 16.32 19.40
CA VAL A 296 -30.41 15.45 20.42
C VAL A 296 -31.10 14.25 19.79
N SER A 297 -31.96 14.49 18.80
CA SER A 297 -32.79 13.43 18.20
C SER A 297 -31.96 12.32 17.59
N ILE A 298 -30.77 12.63 17.09
CA ILE A 298 -29.92 11.64 16.42
C ILE A 298 -29.53 10.49 17.35
N TYR A 299 -29.29 10.75 18.63
CA TYR A 299 -28.93 9.70 19.60
C TYR A 299 -30.13 8.86 20.07
N ALA A 300 -31.34 9.26 19.70
CA ALA A 300 -32.60 8.68 20.15
C ALA A 300 -33.40 7.98 19.03
N ILE A 301 -32.89 7.93 17.80
CA ILE A 301 -33.51 7.17 16.71
C ILE A 301 -32.94 5.76 16.59
N GLU A 302 -33.77 4.84 16.06
CA GLU A 302 -33.36 3.49 15.73
C GLU A 302 -32.69 3.45 14.36
N TYR A 303 -31.51 2.80 14.28
CA TYR A 303 -30.74 2.66 13.05
C TYR A 303 -30.88 1.28 12.39
N ALA A 304 -31.62 0.36 13.01
CA ALA A 304 -31.80 -0.98 12.48
C ALA A 304 -32.65 -0.92 11.21
N ALA A 305 -32.17 -1.54 10.13
CA ALA A 305 -32.87 -1.63 8.86
C ALA A 305 -32.97 -3.11 8.41
N PRO A 306 -33.75 -3.95 9.12
CA PRO A 306 -33.84 -5.39 8.86
C PRO A 306 -34.55 -5.76 7.56
N LYS A 307 -35.11 -4.77 6.84
CA LYS A 307 -35.81 -4.95 5.56
C LYS A 307 -35.00 -4.48 4.36
N PHE A 308 -33.84 -3.83 4.58
CA PHE A 308 -33.01 -3.33 3.50
C PHE A 308 -32.24 -4.48 2.83
N LYS A 309 -32.40 -4.62 1.51
CA LYS A 309 -31.80 -5.71 0.71
C LYS A 309 -30.73 -5.24 -0.28
N GLY A 310 -30.48 -3.93 -0.35
CA GLY A 310 -29.46 -3.37 -1.24
C GLY A 310 -28.04 -3.64 -0.73
N ARG A 311 -27.05 -3.10 -1.44
CA ARG A 311 -25.66 -3.19 -1.00
C ARG A 311 -25.35 -2.07 -0.01
N LEU A 312 -24.60 -2.39 1.03
CA LEU A 312 -24.19 -1.46 2.07
C LEU A 312 -22.70 -1.57 2.33
N LEU A 313 -21.99 -0.45 2.29
CA LEU A 313 -20.60 -0.34 2.73
C LEU A 313 -20.51 0.56 3.96
N VAL A 314 -19.96 0.05 5.06
CA VAL A 314 -19.52 0.89 6.19
C VAL A 314 -18.01 1.10 6.08
N LEU A 315 -17.59 2.35 5.95
CA LEU A 315 -16.19 2.73 5.70
C LEU A 315 -15.73 3.77 6.72
N ASN A 316 -14.94 3.34 7.71
CA ASN A 316 -14.50 4.19 8.82
C ASN A 316 -12.99 4.41 8.82
N GLY A 317 -12.54 5.48 9.48
CA GLY A 317 -11.13 5.61 9.85
C GLY A 317 -10.82 4.71 11.05
N GLU A 318 -9.67 4.06 11.08
CA GLU A 318 -9.27 3.20 12.22
C GLU A 318 -9.20 4.00 13.53
N GLN A 319 -8.88 5.29 13.42
CA GLN A 319 -8.73 6.24 14.51
C GLN A 319 -9.90 7.22 14.59
N ASP A 320 -11.06 6.82 14.08
CA ASP A 320 -12.29 7.59 14.22
C ASP A 320 -12.72 7.65 15.69
N GLN A 321 -12.46 8.81 16.27
CA GLN A 321 -12.69 9.09 17.66
C GLN A 321 -14.17 9.25 17.97
N ALA A 322 -15.01 9.68 17.04
CA ALA A 322 -16.38 10.09 17.36
C ALA A 322 -17.41 8.96 17.25
N VAL A 323 -17.02 7.79 16.73
CA VAL A 323 -17.91 6.63 16.50
C VAL A 323 -17.39 5.32 17.08
N CYS A 324 -16.08 5.21 17.30
CA CYS A 324 -15.44 4.00 17.82
C CYS A 324 -14.44 4.28 18.95
N GLY A 325 -14.35 5.53 19.39
CA GLY A 325 -13.43 6.00 20.41
C GLY A 325 -14.13 6.96 21.35
N PRO A 326 -13.47 7.49 22.38
CA PRO A 326 -14.12 8.32 23.40
C PRO A 326 -14.43 9.77 22.93
N GLY A 327 -14.57 10.00 21.63
CA GLY A 327 -14.79 11.30 20.99
C GLY A 327 -13.55 12.20 20.86
N SER A 328 -12.44 11.84 21.51
CA SER A 328 -11.19 12.60 21.49
C SER A 328 -10.00 11.72 21.90
N PRO A 329 -8.84 11.83 21.21
CA PRO A 329 -7.65 11.05 21.54
C PRO A 329 -7.05 11.42 22.92
N VAL A 330 -7.51 12.51 23.53
CA VAL A 330 -7.12 12.93 24.89
C VAL A 330 -7.76 12.02 25.95
N LEU A 331 -8.93 11.45 25.65
CA LEU A 331 -9.70 10.62 26.58
C LEU A 331 -9.37 9.12 26.42
N GLY A 332 -8.77 8.74 25.30
CA GLY A 332 -8.42 7.36 24.96
C GLY A 332 -8.33 7.18 23.46
N LEU A 333 -7.90 5.99 23.01
CA LEU A 333 -7.70 5.69 21.61
C LEU A 333 -8.90 4.92 21.04
N ALA A 334 -9.21 5.14 19.77
CA ALA A 334 -10.28 4.43 19.08
C ALA A 334 -9.82 3.05 18.60
N ALA A 335 -10.77 2.11 18.50
CA ALA A 335 -10.55 0.76 17.97
C ALA A 335 -11.68 0.37 17.01
N CYS A 336 -11.71 0.99 15.82
CA CYS A 336 -12.86 0.87 14.91
C CYS A 336 -13.05 -0.48 14.23
N THR A 337 -11.99 -1.25 13.96
CA THR A 337 -12.05 -2.44 13.12
C THR A 337 -13.12 -3.46 13.57
N PRO A 338 -13.09 -3.98 14.81
CA PRO A 338 -14.10 -4.95 15.26
C PRO A 338 -15.52 -4.34 15.33
N ILE A 339 -15.62 -3.06 15.68
CA ILE A 339 -16.90 -2.35 15.76
C ILE A 339 -17.53 -2.19 14.37
N THR A 340 -16.70 -1.86 13.37
CA THR A 340 -17.11 -1.66 11.98
C THR A 340 -17.52 -2.99 11.35
N GLU A 341 -16.78 -4.08 11.61
CA GLU A 341 -17.17 -5.43 11.20
C GLU A 341 -18.55 -5.82 11.75
N ASP A 342 -18.74 -5.67 13.06
CA ASP A 342 -19.98 -6.07 13.73
C ASP A 342 -21.20 -5.20 13.38
N THR A 343 -21.01 -4.02 12.80
CA THR A 343 -22.12 -3.07 12.51
C THR A 343 -23.14 -3.65 11.53
N GLY A 344 -22.78 -4.69 10.77
CA GLY A 344 -23.69 -5.44 9.90
C GLY A 344 -24.90 -6.03 10.61
N VAL A 345 -24.86 -6.21 11.94
CA VAL A 345 -26.01 -6.68 12.74
C VAL A 345 -27.25 -5.78 12.61
N LEU A 346 -27.06 -4.49 12.31
CA LEU A 346 -28.17 -3.55 12.07
C LEU A 346 -28.85 -3.77 10.71
N PHE A 347 -28.20 -4.47 9.78
CA PHE A 347 -28.63 -4.66 8.40
C PHE A 347 -28.59 -6.14 8.00
N PRO A 348 -29.31 -7.04 8.71
CA PRO A 348 -29.18 -8.49 8.57
C PRO A 348 -29.51 -9.04 7.17
N THR A 349 -30.27 -8.29 6.37
CA THR A 349 -30.68 -8.69 5.01
C THR A 349 -29.89 -8.01 3.89
N ALA A 350 -29.00 -7.08 4.22
CA ALA A 350 -28.23 -6.34 3.22
C ALA A 350 -27.02 -7.14 2.74
N ASP A 351 -26.55 -6.86 1.52
CA ASP A 351 -25.21 -7.28 1.10
C ASP A 351 -24.19 -6.35 1.78
N TYR A 352 -23.82 -6.72 3.01
CA TYR A 352 -23.00 -5.92 3.91
C TYR A 352 -21.50 -6.09 3.63
N HIS A 353 -20.84 -4.97 3.37
CA HIS A 353 -19.39 -4.84 3.24
C HIS A 353 -18.89 -3.83 4.26
N TRP A 354 -17.68 -4.02 4.74
CA TRP A 354 -17.08 -3.12 5.71
C TRP A 354 -15.58 -2.97 5.47
N LYS A 355 -15.02 -1.81 5.83
CA LYS A 355 -13.58 -1.58 5.83
C LYS A 355 -13.21 -0.45 6.78
N THR A 356 -12.06 -0.57 7.43
CA THR A 356 -11.40 0.53 8.12
C THR A 356 -10.17 0.99 7.34
N VAL A 357 -9.81 2.27 7.48
CA VAL A 357 -8.61 2.85 6.88
C VAL A 357 -7.68 3.35 7.97
N ASN A 358 -6.50 2.76 8.05
CA ASN A 358 -5.45 3.10 8.99
C ASN A 358 -4.92 4.51 8.78
N ARG A 359 -4.55 5.13 9.90
CA ARG A 359 -4.09 6.53 9.98
C ARG A 359 -5.09 7.57 9.47
N VAL A 360 -6.37 7.26 9.57
CA VAL A 360 -7.48 8.16 9.24
C VAL A 360 -8.44 8.26 10.42
N GLY A 361 -8.89 9.49 10.71
CA GLY A 361 -9.91 9.79 11.72
C GLY A 361 -11.31 9.98 11.12
N TYR A 362 -12.21 10.57 11.89
CA TYR A 362 -13.65 10.72 11.60
C TYR A 362 -13.96 11.50 10.31
N ALA A 363 -13.23 12.59 10.02
CA ALA A 363 -13.31 13.35 8.77
C ALA A 363 -12.56 12.62 7.65
N ILE A 364 -13.05 11.45 7.28
CA ILE A 364 -12.36 10.44 6.47
C ILE A 364 -11.86 10.99 5.12
N GLN A 365 -12.61 11.89 4.52
CA GLN A 365 -12.32 12.52 3.22
C GLN A 365 -11.32 13.68 3.29
N LEU A 366 -10.96 14.16 4.49
CA LEU A 366 -10.04 15.28 4.71
C LEU A 366 -8.67 14.84 5.25
N HIS A 367 -8.41 13.53 5.33
CA HIS A 367 -7.11 12.99 5.73
C HIS A 367 -6.17 12.80 4.54
N ALA A 368 -4.86 12.73 4.81
CA ALA A 368 -3.84 12.54 3.78
C ALA A 368 -4.11 11.32 2.88
N ARG A 369 -4.80 10.30 3.40
CA ARG A 369 -5.14 9.05 2.71
C ARG A 369 -6.55 9.03 2.11
N SER A 370 -7.20 10.19 1.92
CA SER A 370 -8.53 10.34 1.32
C SER A 370 -8.69 9.61 -0.02
N GLN A 371 -7.66 9.55 -0.85
CA GLN A 371 -7.73 8.83 -2.15
C GLN A 371 -7.99 7.34 -1.96
N ILE A 372 -7.39 6.69 -0.94
CA ILE A 372 -7.63 5.27 -0.62
C ILE A 372 -9.10 5.06 -0.26
N VAL A 373 -9.67 5.98 0.51
CA VAL A 373 -11.09 5.97 0.90
C VAL A 373 -11.97 6.03 -0.36
N PHE A 374 -11.63 6.91 -1.30
CA PHE A 374 -12.37 7.06 -2.56
C PHE A 374 -12.22 5.81 -3.44
N ASP A 375 -11.03 5.20 -3.50
CA ASP A 375 -10.77 3.97 -4.23
C ASP A 375 -11.60 2.79 -3.68
N ILE A 376 -11.66 2.64 -2.36
CA ILE A 376 -12.49 1.61 -1.68
C ILE A 376 -13.96 1.78 -2.05
N ALA A 377 -14.48 2.99 -1.85
CA ALA A 377 -15.87 3.31 -2.11
C ALA A 377 -16.25 3.03 -3.56
N HIS A 378 -15.44 3.47 -4.53
CA HIS A 378 -15.73 3.27 -5.94
C HIS A 378 -15.43 1.86 -6.43
N CYS A 379 -14.58 1.08 -5.76
CA CYS A 379 -14.51 -0.33 -6.10
C CYS A 379 -15.76 -1.09 -5.60
N PHE A 380 -16.24 -0.79 -4.40
CA PHE A 380 -17.52 -1.33 -3.93
C PHE A 380 -18.63 -1.09 -4.97
N LEU A 381 -18.75 0.14 -5.49
CA LEU A 381 -19.75 0.51 -6.50
C LEU A 381 -19.64 -0.23 -7.85
N LYS A 382 -18.54 -0.92 -8.15
CA LYS A 382 -18.39 -1.72 -9.38
C LYS A 382 -19.05 -3.10 -9.32
N GLY A 383 -19.43 -3.60 -8.14
CA GLY A 383 -20.41 -4.69 -8.00
C GLY A 383 -20.03 -6.10 -8.49
N LYS A 384 -18.75 -6.49 -8.62
CA LYS A 384 -18.35 -7.89 -8.86
C LYS A 384 -17.90 -8.57 -7.57
N SER A 385 -17.89 -9.89 -7.54
CA SER A 385 -17.39 -10.70 -6.41
C SER A 385 -15.90 -10.40 -6.19
N TYR A 386 -15.62 -9.44 -5.30
CA TYR A 386 -14.35 -8.72 -5.15
C TYR A 386 -13.58 -9.10 -3.88
N LYS A 387 -13.79 -10.30 -3.33
CA LYS A 387 -13.10 -10.74 -2.11
C LYS A 387 -11.56 -10.80 -2.20
N GLY A 388 -10.95 -10.64 -3.38
CA GLY A 388 -9.49 -10.74 -3.56
C GLY A 388 -8.78 -9.56 -4.23
N VAL A 389 -9.38 -8.89 -5.24
CA VAL A 389 -8.63 -7.95 -6.09
C VAL A 389 -8.75 -6.50 -5.62
N CYS A 390 -9.94 -6.04 -5.26
CA CYS A 390 -10.10 -4.69 -4.72
C CYS A 390 -9.88 -4.63 -3.22
N LEU A 391 -10.23 -5.68 -2.48
CA LEU A 391 -9.76 -5.85 -1.11
C LEU A 391 -8.25 -6.10 -1.05
N GLY A 392 -7.60 -6.58 -2.11
CA GLY A 392 -6.13 -6.63 -2.18
C GLY A 392 -5.47 -5.32 -2.61
N MET A 393 -6.17 -4.47 -3.38
CA MET A 393 -5.74 -3.10 -3.70
C MET A 393 -6.09 -2.08 -2.59
N ALA A 394 -7.07 -2.42 -1.75
CA ALA A 394 -7.53 -1.64 -0.61
C ALA A 394 -7.27 -2.31 0.75
N ASP A 395 -6.62 -3.48 0.78
CA ASP A 395 -5.96 -3.98 1.97
C ASP A 395 -4.79 -3.04 2.22
N GLU A 396 -4.65 -2.66 3.48
CA GLU A 396 -3.96 -1.49 4.02
C GLU A 396 -2.45 -1.46 3.83
N ASP A 397 -1.95 -2.24 2.89
CA ASP A 397 -0.56 -2.64 2.81
C ASP A 397 0.08 -2.34 1.45
N TYR A 398 -0.60 -1.53 0.63
CA TYR A 398 0.07 -0.86 -0.45
C TYR A 398 1.04 0.13 0.17
N ALA A 399 2.33 -0.22 0.19
CA ALA A 399 3.39 0.70 0.54
C ALA A 399 3.15 2.00 -0.25
N PRO A 400 2.92 3.15 0.40
CA PRO A 400 2.95 4.41 -0.31
C PRO A 400 4.32 4.48 -1.00
N GLY A 401 4.44 5.29 -2.05
CA GLY A 401 5.73 5.59 -2.67
C GLY A 401 6.83 6.00 -1.67
N THR A 402 6.52 6.22 -0.39
CA THR A 402 7.45 6.38 0.74
C THR A 402 8.42 5.20 0.94
N ILE A 403 8.06 3.91 0.80
CA ILE A 403 9.09 2.85 0.95
C ILE A 403 10.11 2.90 -0.19
N ILE A 404 9.69 3.36 -1.37
CA ILE A 404 10.53 3.44 -2.58
C ILE A 404 11.28 4.79 -2.68
N LEU A 405 10.73 5.87 -2.12
CA LEU A 405 11.23 7.26 -2.28
C LEU A 405 11.69 7.93 -0.99
N GLU A 406 11.43 7.35 0.19
CA GLU A 406 11.85 7.95 1.46
C GLU A 406 13.31 7.61 1.74
N ASN A 407 14.14 8.64 1.62
CA ASN A 407 15.60 8.58 1.62
C ASN A 407 16.13 8.43 3.07
N ARG A 408 15.92 7.27 3.68
CA ARG A 408 16.37 6.99 5.06
C ARG A 408 17.82 6.49 5.05
N GLY A 409 18.71 7.17 5.79
CA GLY A 409 20.01 6.61 6.15
C GLY A 409 19.80 5.30 6.91
N ILE A 410 20.50 4.25 6.51
CA ILE A 410 20.24 2.88 6.97
C ILE A 410 21.39 2.45 7.88
N TYR A 411 21.06 1.86 9.04
CA TYR A 411 22.02 1.30 10.00
C TYR A 411 23.15 2.26 10.42
N GLY A 412 22.82 3.55 10.53
CA GLY A 412 23.74 4.62 10.98
C GLY A 412 24.79 5.05 9.96
N TRP A 413 24.67 4.62 8.71
CA TRP A 413 25.32 5.24 7.56
C TRP A 413 24.52 6.44 7.06
N ASP A 414 25.22 7.45 6.54
CA ASP A 414 24.55 8.51 5.80
C ASP A 414 23.95 7.96 4.50
N THR A 415 22.97 8.68 3.96
CA THR A 415 22.17 8.22 2.84
C THR A 415 23.00 7.92 1.57
N GLY A 416 24.15 8.59 1.40
CA GLY A 416 25.05 8.39 0.26
C GLY A 416 26.00 7.20 0.42
N THR A 417 26.35 6.78 1.63
CA THR A 417 27.25 5.63 1.85
C THR A 417 26.51 4.33 2.15
N GLY A 418 25.31 4.43 2.73
CA GLY A 418 24.51 3.27 3.14
C GLY A 418 24.03 2.36 2.00
N TRP A 419 23.98 2.84 0.75
CA TRP A 419 23.61 2.01 -0.41
C TRP A 419 24.77 1.17 -0.96
N LEU A 420 26.03 1.54 -0.69
CA LEU A 420 27.20 0.85 -1.25
C LEU A 420 27.30 -0.63 -0.80
N PRO A 421 27.13 -0.97 0.50
CA PRO A 421 27.19 -2.37 0.94
C PRO A 421 26.12 -3.27 0.29
N TYR A 422 25.00 -2.71 -0.16
CA TYR A 422 23.95 -3.48 -0.85
C TYR A 422 24.34 -3.89 -2.26
N ILE A 423 25.14 -3.09 -2.97
CA ILE A 423 25.69 -3.50 -4.27
C ILE A 423 26.47 -4.81 -4.13
N ALA A 424 27.28 -4.90 -3.07
CA ALA A 424 28.07 -6.09 -2.77
C ALA A 424 27.18 -7.33 -2.53
N ALA A 425 26.06 -7.17 -1.81
CA ALA A 425 25.10 -8.26 -1.59
C ALA A 425 24.44 -8.75 -2.89
N VAL A 426 24.10 -7.84 -3.81
CA VAL A 426 23.45 -8.19 -5.10
C VAL A 426 24.41 -8.89 -6.06
N LEU A 427 25.72 -8.62 -5.97
CA LEU A 427 26.73 -9.32 -6.80
C LEU A 427 26.74 -10.84 -6.56
N TYR A 428 26.31 -11.31 -5.39
CA TYR A 428 26.16 -12.74 -5.12
C TYR A 428 25.20 -13.44 -6.09
N CYS A 429 24.14 -12.77 -6.56
CA CYS A 429 23.19 -13.33 -7.50
C CYS A 429 23.83 -13.71 -8.86
N PHE A 430 24.98 -13.14 -9.20
CA PHE A 430 25.70 -13.41 -10.44
C PHE A 430 26.98 -14.23 -10.23
N ALA A 431 27.26 -14.68 -9.00
CA ALA A 431 28.47 -15.41 -8.64
C ALA A 431 28.68 -16.67 -9.51
N ALA A 432 27.62 -17.43 -9.78
CA ALA A 432 27.71 -18.71 -10.50
C ALA A 432 27.77 -18.59 -12.03
N ASN A 433 27.88 -17.38 -12.61
CA ASN A 433 27.88 -17.24 -14.08
C ASN A 433 29.06 -17.97 -14.75
N GLY A 434 30.17 -18.15 -14.03
CA GLY A 434 31.33 -18.89 -14.51
C GLY A 434 31.06 -20.38 -14.73
N VAL A 435 30.00 -20.97 -14.17
CA VAL A 435 29.80 -22.43 -14.21
C VAL A 435 29.64 -22.97 -15.63
N VAL A 436 29.15 -22.15 -16.57
CA VAL A 436 29.02 -22.50 -17.99
C VAL A 436 30.37 -22.89 -18.62
N THR A 437 31.51 -22.46 -18.07
CA THR A 437 32.83 -22.90 -18.57
C THR A 437 33.18 -24.34 -18.21
N HIS A 438 32.59 -24.91 -17.16
CA HIS A 438 32.88 -26.29 -16.77
C HIS A 438 32.26 -27.32 -17.72
N ILE A 439 31.26 -26.91 -18.50
CA ILE A 439 30.62 -27.74 -19.53
C ILE A 439 31.14 -27.42 -20.94
N ALA A 440 32.22 -26.65 -21.07
CA ALA A 440 32.80 -26.30 -22.37
C ALA A 440 33.20 -27.54 -23.18
N GLU A 441 33.71 -28.59 -22.52
CA GLU A 441 34.10 -29.87 -23.14
C GLU A 441 32.89 -30.68 -23.66
N GLU A 442 31.67 -30.35 -23.21
CA GLU A 442 30.43 -31.06 -23.58
C GLU A 442 29.59 -30.30 -24.61
N LEU A 443 29.97 -29.05 -24.92
CA LEU A 443 29.22 -28.18 -25.82
C LEU A 443 29.66 -28.37 -27.28
N PRO A 444 28.73 -28.56 -28.23
CA PRO A 444 29.05 -28.49 -29.65
C PRO A 444 29.42 -27.04 -30.03
N SER A 445 30.65 -26.84 -30.52
CA SER A 445 31.22 -25.54 -30.91
C SER A 445 31.34 -24.52 -29.75
N PRO A 446 32.18 -24.79 -28.74
CA PRO A 446 32.27 -23.98 -27.53
C PRO A 446 32.71 -22.54 -27.80
N GLY A 447 33.51 -22.29 -28.85
CA GLY A 447 33.99 -20.96 -29.22
C GLY A 447 32.89 -19.93 -29.55
N ARG A 448 31.72 -20.38 -30.04
CA ARG A 448 30.55 -19.53 -30.34
C ARG A 448 29.47 -19.62 -29.29
N LYS A 449 29.08 -20.83 -28.88
CA LYS A 449 27.92 -21.02 -28.00
C LYS A 449 28.18 -20.56 -26.57
N LEU A 450 29.41 -20.69 -26.08
CA LEU A 450 29.74 -20.33 -24.70
C LEU A 450 29.65 -18.80 -24.46
N PRO A 451 30.21 -17.93 -25.32
CA PRO A 451 29.95 -16.49 -25.24
C PRO A 451 28.47 -16.11 -25.39
N GLN A 452 27.72 -16.77 -26.28
CA GLN A 452 26.29 -16.51 -26.46
C GLN A 452 25.49 -16.83 -25.20
N VAL A 453 25.64 -18.03 -24.63
CA VAL A 453 24.93 -18.45 -23.41
C VAL A 453 25.26 -17.51 -22.25
N ARG A 454 26.54 -17.18 -22.07
CA ARG A 454 26.97 -16.20 -21.05
C ARG A 454 26.30 -14.84 -21.25
N ASN A 455 26.34 -14.28 -22.45
CA ASN A 455 25.77 -12.96 -22.74
C ASN A 455 24.24 -12.93 -22.71
N MET A 456 23.55 -14.05 -23.01
CA MET A 456 22.09 -14.15 -22.93
C MET A 456 21.59 -14.30 -21.49
N SER A 457 22.40 -14.86 -20.59
CA SER A 457 22.04 -15.04 -19.18
C SER A 457 21.80 -13.70 -18.46
N MET A 458 22.57 -12.66 -18.79
CA MET A 458 22.47 -11.32 -18.19
C MET A 458 21.14 -10.59 -18.48
N PRO A 459 20.75 -10.38 -19.75
CA PRO A 459 19.48 -9.73 -20.07
C PRO A 459 18.29 -10.56 -19.60
N MET A 460 18.37 -11.90 -19.68
CA MET A 460 17.32 -12.76 -19.12
C MET A 460 17.19 -12.57 -17.61
N GLY A 461 18.30 -12.46 -16.88
CA GLY A 461 18.32 -12.13 -15.46
C GLY A 461 17.64 -10.78 -15.16
N ILE A 462 17.95 -9.74 -15.94
CA ILE A 462 17.33 -8.41 -15.79
C ILE A 462 15.81 -8.47 -15.99
N VAL A 463 15.36 -9.13 -17.06
CA VAL A 463 13.94 -9.26 -17.40
C VAL A 463 13.16 -10.05 -16.34
N ILE A 464 13.81 -10.99 -15.65
CA ILE A 464 13.16 -11.78 -14.60
C ILE A 464 13.22 -11.08 -13.24
N VAL A 465 14.39 -10.54 -12.87
CA VAL A 465 14.63 -9.97 -11.54
C VAL A 465 13.89 -8.66 -11.36
N ILE A 466 13.85 -7.76 -12.36
CA ILE A 466 13.19 -6.46 -12.19
C ILE A 466 11.70 -6.61 -11.85
N PRO A 467 10.87 -7.32 -12.64
CA PRO A 467 9.46 -7.50 -12.29
C PRO A 467 9.27 -8.23 -10.97
N TRP A 468 10.12 -9.22 -10.68
CA TRP A 468 10.05 -9.96 -9.42
C TRP A 468 10.36 -9.08 -8.21
N THR A 469 11.45 -8.31 -8.25
CA THR A 469 11.82 -7.37 -7.19
C THR A 469 10.75 -6.29 -7.02
N VAL A 470 10.20 -5.76 -8.12
CA VAL A 470 9.10 -4.80 -8.06
C VAL A 470 7.89 -5.42 -7.37
N ALA A 471 7.48 -6.63 -7.76
CA ALA A 471 6.36 -7.33 -7.12
C ALA A 471 6.61 -7.58 -5.62
N MET A 472 7.83 -7.98 -5.24
CA MET A 472 8.19 -8.19 -3.83
C MET A 472 8.21 -6.89 -3.04
N LEU A 473 8.76 -5.81 -3.58
CA LEU A 473 8.79 -4.50 -2.91
C LEU A 473 7.37 -3.96 -2.66
N TYR A 474 6.46 -4.14 -3.63
CA TYR A 474 5.05 -3.80 -3.46
C TYR A 474 4.30 -4.72 -2.49
N SER A 475 4.88 -5.88 -2.15
CA SER A 475 4.30 -6.83 -1.20
C SER A 475 4.79 -6.62 0.25
N ILE A 476 5.79 -5.76 0.47
CA ILE A 476 6.32 -5.47 1.81
C ILE A 476 5.40 -4.46 2.49
N LYS A 477 4.88 -4.87 3.65
CA LYS A 477 3.90 -4.15 4.46
C LYS A 477 4.56 -3.58 5.72
N ASP A 478 5.40 -4.40 6.35
CA ASP A 478 6.24 -4.03 7.49
C ASP A 478 7.70 -4.37 7.18
N LEU A 479 8.47 -3.34 6.81
CA LEU A 479 9.89 -3.47 6.53
C LEU A 479 10.69 -3.88 7.78
N SER A 480 10.27 -3.49 8.97
CA SER A 480 10.96 -3.83 10.22
C SER A 480 10.75 -5.29 10.60
N ALA A 481 9.55 -5.85 10.35
CA ALA A 481 9.28 -7.27 10.46
C ALA A 481 10.12 -8.09 9.45
N VAL A 482 10.20 -7.63 8.19
CA VAL A 482 11.04 -8.29 7.17
C VAL A 482 12.52 -8.27 7.56
N GLN A 483 13.04 -7.14 8.07
CA GLN A 483 14.44 -6.98 8.47
C GLN A 483 14.81 -7.76 9.73
N SER A 484 13.87 -7.95 10.66
CA SER A 484 14.09 -8.68 11.91
C SER A 484 13.81 -10.18 11.80
N SER A 485 13.17 -10.61 10.70
CA SER A 485 12.84 -12.02 10.46
C SER A 485 14.09 -12.86 10.18
N PHE A 486 14.07 -14.10 10.68
CA PHE A 486 15.10 -15.10 10.38
C PHE A 486 15.10 -15.51 8.90
N LEU A 487 13.92 -15.48 8.25
CA LEU A 487 13.76 -15.74 6.81
C LEU A 487 13.00 -14.57 6.19
N PRO A 488 13.69 -13.50 5.77
CA PRO A 488 13.06 -12.33 5.17
C PRO A 488 12.18 -12.68 3.96
N SER A 489 12.59 -13.66 3.12
CA SER A 489 11.78 -14.12 1.98
C SER A 489 10.45 -14.75 2.40
N PHE A 490 10.45 -15.52 3.48
CA PHE A 490 9.23 -16.13 4.02
C PHE A 490 8.29 -15.06 4.58
N GLU A 491 8.84 -14.09 5.30
CA GLU A 491 8.07 -12.97 5.85
C GLU A 491 7.42 -12.15 4.72
N VAL A 492 8.15 -11.88 3.63
CA VAL A 492 7.58 -11.23 2.44
C VAL A 492 6.48 -12.07 1.81
N PHE A 493 6.62 -13.40 1.69
CA PHE A 493 5.55 -14.26 1.18
C PHE A 493 4.33 -14.29 2.11
N TYR A 494 4.55 -14.27 3.42
CA TYR A 494 3.48 -14.22 4.41
C TYR A 494 2.72 -12.89 4.32
N GLN A 495 3.46 -11.79 4.24
CA GLN A 495 2.92 -10.46 4.02
C GLN A 495 2.13 -10.40 2.70
N ALA A 496 2.65 -10.95 1.61
CA ALA A 496 1.97 -10.98 0.31
C ALA A 496 0.68 -11.84 0.30
N THR A 497 0.67 -12.97 1.00
CA THR A 497 -0.42 -13.97 0.90
C THR A 497 -1.43 -13.92 2.04
N GLY A 498 -1.09 -13.30 3.18
CA GLY A 498 -1.90 -13.31 4.40
C GLY A 498 -2.05 -14.70 5.06
N SER A 499 -1.46 -15.75 4.49
CA SER A 499 -1.62 -17.13 4.93
C SER A 499 -0.27 -17.82 5.12
N LYS A 500 -0.02 -18.31 6.33
CA LYS A 500 1.20 -19.06 6.65
C LYS A 500 1.34 -20.33 5.81
N ALA A 501 0.25 -20.98 5.45
CA ALA A 501 0.27 -22.18 4.61
C ALA A 501 0.71 -21.85 3.16
N ALA A 502 0.15 -20.78 2.57
CA ALA A 502 0.53 -20.33 1.24
C ALA A 502 1.99 -19.84 1.19
N ALA A 503 2.41 -19.06 2.20
CA ALA A 503 3.78 -18.61 2.34
C ALA A 503 4.78 -19.78 2.48
N THR A 504 4.42 -20.81 3.25
CA THR A 504 5.23 -22.02 3.40
C THR A 504 5.34 -22.79 2.08
N ALA A 505 4.24 -22.91 1.32
CA ALA A 505 4.26 -23.57 0.02
C ALA A 505 5.16 -22.83 -0.99
N LEU A 506 5.06 -21.49 -1.05
CA LEU A 506 5.90 -20.66 -1.90
C LEU A 506 7.38 -20.72 -1.49
N GLN A 507 7.65 -20.65 -0.19
CA GLN A 507 9.01 -20.79 0.34
C GLN A 507 9.58 -22.18 0.06
N ALA A 508 8.80 -23.25 0.23
CA ALA A 508 9.21 -24.61 -0.08
C ALA A 508 9.51 -24.78 -1.58
N TYR A 509 8.69 -24.18 -2.45
CA TYR A 509 8.92 -24.17 -3.88
C TYR A 509 10.20 -23.42 -4.26
N LEU A 510 10.45 -22.25 -3.67
CA LEU A 510 11.70 -21.50 -3.89
C LEU A 510 12.92 -22.30 -3.44
N THR A 511 12.84 -22.93 -2.27
CA THR A 511 13.88 -23.80 -1.74
C THR A 511 14.11 -25.00 -2.65
N PHE A 512 13.05 -25.63 -3.16
CA PHE A 512 13.15 -26.72 -4.13
C PHE A 512 13.86 -26.28 -5.41
N LEU A 513 13.47 -25.13 -5.99
CA LEU A 513 14.14 -24.57 -7.17
C LEU A 513 15.63 -24.35 -6.92
N TYR A 514 15.99 -23.79 -5.76
CA TYR A 514 17.39 -23.59 -5.38
C TYR A 514 18.18 -24.92 -5.35
N TYR A 515 17.63 -25.98 -4.75
CA TYR A 515 18.28 -27.30 -4.73
C TYR A 515 18.37 -27.94 -6.13
N THR A 516 17.41 -27.70 -7.02
CA THR A 516 17.51 -28.19 -8.41
C THR A 516 18.61 -27.51 -9.23
N CYS A 517 19.09 -26.33 -8.80
CA CYS A 517 20.20 -25.61 -9.42
C CYS A 517 21.60 -26.11 -8.98
N ILE A 518 21.70 -27.02 -8.01
CA ILE A 518 22.97 -27.52 -7.44
C ILE A 518 23.73 -28.59 -8.28
N PRO A 519 23.28 -29.19 -9.41
CA PRO A 519 24.00 -30.32 -9.96
C PRO A 519 25.16 -29.93 -10.89
N ILE A 520 26.21 -29.24 -10.41
CA ILE A 520 27.53 -29.18 -11.09
C ILE A 520 28.71 -29.07 -10.09
N ILE A 521 28.77 -29.92 -9.06
CA ILE A 521 30.00 -30.05 -8.23
C ILE A 521 30.78 -31.34 -8.54
N ALA A 522 30.21 -32.26 -9.33
CA ALA A 522 30.84 -33.57 -9.57
C ALA A 522 31.96 -33.58 -10.64
N LYS A 523 32.25 -32.46 -11.31
CA LYS A 523 33.31 -32.37 -12.34
C LYS A 523 34.38 -31.32 -12.02
N GLU A 524 34.70 -31.09 -10.76
CA GLU A 524 36.01 -30.49 -10.46
C GLU A 524 37.08 -31.56 -10.68
N ARG A 525 37.63 -31.60 -11.90
CA ARG A 525 38.96 -32.19 -12.14
C ARG A 525 39.94 -31.33 -11.35
N LEU A 526 40.15 -31.71 -10.10
CA LEU A 526 41.07 -31.07 -9.20
C LEU A 526 42.49 -31.31 -9.72
N GLN A 527 42.93 -30.54 -10.71
CA GLN A 527 44.22 -30.73 -11.37
C GLN A 527 45.34 -30.43 -10.39
N GLN A 528 46.17 -31.46 -10.11
CA GLN A 528 47.55 -31.50 -9.58
C GLN A 528 48.01 -30.53 -8.46
N GLY A 529 47.13 -29.69 -7.92
CA GLY A 529 47.45 -28.60 -7.00
C GLY A 529 47.31 -28.96 -5.51
N LEU A 530 46.61 -30.06 -5.17
CA LEU A 530 46.51 -30.51 -3.78
C LEU A 530 47.75 -31.31 -3.32
N PRO A 531 48.11 -31.24 -2.03
CA PRO A 531 48.96 -32.25 -1.42
C PRO A 531 48.30 -33.63 -1.54
N LEU A 532 49.09 -34.64 -1.93
CA LEU A 532 48.62 -36.02 -2.21
C LEU A 532 47.63 -36.14 -3.39
N ALA A 533 47.77 -35.32 -4.44
CA ALA A 533 46.90 -35.32 -5.61
C ALA A 533 46.60 -36.72 -6.19
N GLU A 534 47.59 -37.62 -6.24
CA GLU A 534 47.43 -39.00 -6.75
C GLU A 534 46.43 -39.84 -5.92
N TYR A 535 46.36 -39.63 -4.60
CA TYR A 535 45.42 -40.34 -3.73
C TYR A 535 43.98 -39.87 -3.95
N TRP A 536 43.80 -38.55 -4.11
CA TRP A 536 42.49 -37.91 -4.24
C TRP A 536 41.87 -38.07 -5.63
N GLN A 537 42.68 -38.05 -6.68
CA GLN A 537 42.24 -38.15 -8.08
C GLN A 537 41.84 -39.57 -8.53
N HIS A 538 41.87 -40.56 -7.63
CA HIS A 538 41.49 -41.92 -7.96
C HIS A 538 39.99 -42.03 -8.33
N ILE A 539 39.71 -42.45 -9.57
CA ILE A 539 38.36 -42.68 -10.09
C ILE A 539 37.92 -44.09 -9.70
N ASP A 540 36.78 -44.20 -9.01
CA ASP A 540 36.20 -45.50 -8.66
C ASP A 540 35.65 -46.18 -9.92
N PRO A 541 36.13 -47.39 -10.29
CA PRO A 541 35.75 -48.05 -11.52
C PRO A 541 34.29 -48.55 -11.56
N LYS A 542 33.60 -48.68 -10.41
CA LYS A 542 32.17 -49.05 -10.38
C LYS A 542 31.24 -47.85 -10.52
N ARG A 543 31.65 -46.69 -10.01
CA ARG A 543 30.80 -45.49 -9.93
C ARG A 543 31.14 -44.42 -10.98
N GLY A 544 32.29 -44.53 -11.64
CA GLY A 544 32.73 -43.58 -12.68
C GLY A 544 32.99 -42.17 -12.16
N ILE A 545 33.11 -41.99 -10.83
CA ILE A 545 33.30 -40.70 -10.16
C ILE A 545 34.49 -40.75 -9.18
N PRO A 546 35.17 -39.63 -8.92
CA PRO A 546 36.27 -39.55 -7.96
C PRO A 546 35.74 -39.52 -6.51
N TRP A 547 35.25 -40.67 -6.03
CA TRP A 547 34.55 -40.80 -4.75
C TRP A 547 35.31 -40.23 -3.54
N ARG A 548 36.64 -40.39 -3.50
CA ARG A 548 37.47 -39.89 -2.40
C ARG A 548 37.50 -38.36 -2.33
N THR A 549 37.64 -37.71 -3.49
CA THR A 549 37.60 -36.25 -3.58
C THR A 549 36.20 -35.73 -3.26
N THR A 550 35.15 -36.41 -3.74
CA THR A 550 33.76 -36.05 -3.42
C THR A 550 33.48 -36.14 -1.93
N LEU A 551 33.95 -37.20 -1.26
CA LEU A 551 33.79 -37.36 0.19
C LEU A 551 34.57 -36.30 0.97
N LEU A 552 35.82 -36.01 0.56
CA LEU A 552 36.62 -34.94 1.17
C LEU A 552 35.90 -33.58 1.08
N SER A 553 35.39 -33.23 -0.11
CA SER A 553 34.63 -32.00 -0.32
C SER A 553 33.36 -31.99 0.54
N ALA A 554 32.62 -33.09 0.60
CA ALA A 554 31.40 -33.18 1.41
C ALA A 554 31.68 -33.05 2.91
N THR A 555 32.75 -33.69 3.41
CA THR A 555 33.19 -33.56 4.81
C THR A 555 33.62 -32.13 5.11
N PHE A 556 34.37 -31.50 4.21
CA PHE A 556 34.77 -30.09 4.38
C PHE A 556 33.55 -29.16 4.40
N CYS A 557 32.59 -29.33 3.48
CA CYS A 557 31.33 -28.58 3.50
C CYS A 557 30.52 -28.83 4.79
N ALA A 558 30.47 -30.06 5.29
CA ALA A 558 29.76 -30.38 6.53
C ALA A 558 30.41 -29.69 7.75
N LEU A 559 31.75 -29.77 7.87
CA LEU A 559 32.51 -29.07 8.92
C LEU A 559 32.32 -27.55 8.83
N TYR A 560 32.29 -27.03 7.61
CA TYR A 560 32.04 -25.61 7.35
C TYR A 560 30.62 -25.19 7.78
N CYS A 561 29.60 -26.01 7.52
CA CYS A 561 28.23 -25.76 7.99
C CYS A 561 28.10 -25.78 9.52
N LEU A 562 28.95 -26.53 10.24
CA LEU A 562 28.96 -26.49 11.72
C LEU A 562 29.33 -25.11 12.28
N ILE A 563 30.08 -24.29 11.51
CA ILE A 563 30.40 -22.91 11.91
C ILE A 563 29.12 -22.07 12.04
N TYR A 564 28.12 -22.30 11.19
CA TYR A 564 26.84 -21.59 11.26
C TYR A 564 26.12 -21.82 12.60
N VAL A 565 26.23 -23.02 13.16
CA VAL A 565 25.66 -23.36 14.47
C VAL A 565 26.35 -22.60 15.61
N ALA A 566 27.66 -22.34 15.48
CA ALA A 566 28.43 -21.62 16.47
C ALA A 566 28.30 -20.09 16.34
N SER A 567 28.30 -19.55 15.12
CA SER A 567 28.18 -18.12 14.85
C SER A 567 27.66 -17.84 13.44
N THR A 568 26.47 -17.27 13.36
CA THR A 568 25.88 -16.78 12.10
C THR A 568 26.68 -15.62 11.52
N THR A 569 27.25 -14.74 12.34
CA THR A 569 28.13 -13.64 11.91
C THR A 569 29.39 -14.16 11.23
N ALA A 570 30.06 -15.14 11.83
CA ALA A 570 31.27 -15.72 11.26
C ALA A 570 30.97 -16.41 9.92
N PHE A 571 29.89 -17.20 9.86
CA PHE A 571 29.45 -17.84 8.63
C PHE A 571 29.16 -16.83 7.51
N ASN A 572 28.36 -15.79 7.80
CA ASN A 572 28.02 -14.75 6.83
C ASN A 572 29.26 -13.98 6.32
N SER A 573 30.24 -13.74 7.19
CA SER A 573 31.50 -13.10 6.81
C SER A 573 32.29 -13.93 5.81
N ILE A 574 32.33 -15.26 5.97
CA ILE A 574 33.06 -16.14 5.05
C ILE A 574 32.31 -16.32 3.72
N ILE A 575 30.96 -16.34 3.73
CA ILE A 575 30.17 -16.33 2.48
C ILE A 575 30.45 -15.07 1.67
N ASN A 576 30.48 -13.90 2.32
CA ASN A 576 30.85 -12.64 1.67
C ASN A 576 32.28 -12.66 1.13
N ALA A 577 33.23 -13.23 1.89
CA ALA A 577 34.61 -13.42 1.44
C ALA A 577 34.72 -14.33 0.21
N THR A 578 33.94 -15.41 0.20
CA THR A 578 33.88 -16.35 -0.94
C THR A 578 33.38 -15.63 -2.20
N CYS A 579 32.34 -14.80 -2.08
CA CYS A 579 31.83 -14.00 -3.19
C CYS A 579 32.91 -13.05 -3.74
N LEU A 580 33.64 -12.37 -2.85
CA LEU A 580 34.74 -11.49 -3.25
C LEU A 580 35.87 -12.26 -3.95
N MET A 581 36.30 -13.39 -3.39
CA MET A 581 37.36 -14.24 -3.97
C MET A 581 36.96 -14.81 -5.34
N LEU A 582 35.70 -15.19 -5.52
CA LEU A 582 35.19 -15.66 -6.79
C LEU A 582 35.22 -14.55 -7.86
N ASN A 583 34.77 -13.33 -7.51
CA ASN A 583 34.86 -12.19 -8.42
C ASN A 583 36.31 -11.82 -8.75
N LEU A 584 37.22 -11.87 -7.75
CA LEU A 584 38.65 -11.70 -7.98
C LEU A 584 39.20 -12.74 -8.97
N SER A 585 38.77 -14.00 -8.87
CA SER A 585 39.18 -15.07 -9.80
C SER A 585 38.79 -14.77 -11.25
N TYR A 586 37.69 -14.05 -11.49
CA TYR A 586 37.26 -13.64 -12.83
C TYR A 586 38.00 -12.41 -13.37
N VAL A 587 38.47 -11.54 -12.48
CA VAL A 587 39.15 -10.30 -12.83
C VAL A 587 40.65 -10.51 -13.04
N ILE A 588 41.28 -11.44 -12.32
CA ILE A 588 42.72 -11.74 -12.45
C ILE A 588 43.12 -12.06 -13.90
N PRO A 589 42.46 -12.99 -14.64
CA PRO A 589 42.79 -13.24 -16.04
C PRO A 589 42.61 -12.01 -16.94
N GLN A 590 41.63 -11.14 -16.65
CA GLN A 590 41.40 -9.90 -17.39
C GLN A 590 42.54 -8.90 -17.15
N GLY A 591 43.06 -8.83 -15.92
CA GLY A 591 44.24 -8.04 -15.56
C GLY A 591 45.53 -8.56 -16.20
N VAL A 592 45.72 -9.89 -16.26
CA VAL A 592 46.86 -10.48 -16.98
C VAL A 592 46.79 -10.15 -18.47
N LEU A 593 45.61 -10.22 -19.09
CA LEU A 593 45.43 -9.82 -20.49
C LEU A 593 45.62 -8.32 -20.73
N LEU A 594 45.31 -7.48 -19.74
CA LEU A 594 45.55 -6.04 -19.81
C LEU A 594 47.06 -5.73 -19.80
N THR A 595 47.85 -6.46 -19.00
CA THR A 595 49.31 -6.25 -18.87
C THR A 595 50.13 -6.96 -19.95
N GLN A 596 49.73 -8.17 -20.36
CA GLN A 596 50.46 -8.99 -21.35
C GLN A 596 50.01 -8.76 -22.80
N GLY A 597 48.94 -8.00 -23.01
CA GLY A 597 48.34 -7.77 -24.33
C GLY A 597 47.29 -8.82 -24.70
N ARG A 598 46.24 -8.37 -25.40
CA ARG A 598 45.12 -9.21 -25.85
C ARG A 598 45.43 -10.02 -27.12
N ASP A 599 46.57 -9.76 -27.75
CA ASP A 599 47.01 -10.42 -28.98
C ASP A 599 47.52 -11.85 -28.75
N LYS A 600 47.75 -12.24 -27.48
CA LYS A 600 48.08 -13.62 -27.09
C LYS A 600 46.91 -14.59 -27.11
N LEU A 601 45.69 -14.10 -27.34
CA LEU A 601 44.50 -14.94 -27.39
C LEU A 601 44.31 -15.51 -28.81
N PRO A 602 43.84 -16.77 -28.94
CA PRO A 602 43.57 -17.38 -30.24
C PRO A 602 42.43 -16.66 -30.97
N ARG A 603 42.29 -16.95 -32.27
CA ARG A 603 41.13 -16.47 -33.05
C ARG A 603 39.84 -16.96 -32.40
N ARG A 604 38.84 -16.08 -32.38
CA ARG A 604 37.58 -16.31 -31.66
C ARG A 604 36.43 -15.70 -32.43
N ALA A 605 35.31 -16.39 -32.44
CA ALA A 605 34.10 -15.95 -33.14
C ALA A 605 33.52 -14.64 -32.56
N PHE A 606 33.73 -14.37 -31.27
CA PHE A 606 33.34 -13.13 -30.62
C PHE A 606 34.58 -12.35 -30.15
N SER A 607 34.92 -11.26 -30.84
CA SER A 607 36.05 -10.40 -30.49
C SER A 607 35.61 -8.94 -30.37
N LEU A 608 35.83 -8.35 -29.20
CA LEU A 608 35.62 -6.92 -28.94
C LEU A 608 36.75 -6.03 -29.48
N GLY A 609 37.76 -6.60 -30.16
CA GLY A 609 38.92 -5.85 -30.66
C GLY A 609 39.55 -4.94 -29.61
N LYS A 610 39.75 -3.67 -29.98
CA LYS A 610 40.32 -2.62 -29.09
C LYS A 610 39.41 -2.28 -27.90
N LEU A 611 38.09 -2.37 -28.03
CA LEU A 611 37.15 -2.14 -26.93
C LEU A 611 37.35 -3.16 -25.79
N GLY A 612 37.92 -4.33 -26.09
CA GLY A 612 38.30 -5.31 -25.07
C GLY A 612 39.32 -4.80 -24.06
N TYR A 613 40.17 -3.83 -24.39
CA TYR A 613 41.08 -3.20 -23.43
C TYR A 613 40.32 -2.31 -22.44
N ALA A 614 39.35 -1.51 -22.92
CA ALA A 614 38.51 -0.67 -22.07
C ALA A 614 37.67 -1.52 -21.10
N VAL A 615 37.11 -2.63 -21.58
CA VAL A 615 36.35 -3.57 -20.73
C VAL A 615 37.25 -4.20 -19.66
N ASN A 616 38.44 -4.69 -20.02
CA ASN A 616 39.37 -5.26 -19.03
C ASN A 616 39.80 -4.23 -17.98
N LEU A 617 40.12 -3.00 -18.41
CA LEU A 617 40.49 -1.92 -17.49
C LEU A 617 39.34 -1.58 -16.54
N TYR A 618 38.12 -1.44 -17.07
CA TYR A 618 36.93 -1.19 -16.26
C TYR A 618 36.73 -2.28 -15.21
N SER A 619 36.80 -3.56 -15.60
CA SER A 619 36.64 -4.68 -14.66
C SER A 619 37.67 -4.64 -13.52
N VAL A 620 38.94 -4.36 -13.83
CA VAL A 620 40.00 -4.28 -12.81
C VAL A 620 39.77 -3.12 -11.86
N VAL A 621 39.49 -1.92 -12.39
CA VAL A 621 39.24 -0.72 -11.58
C VAL A 621 37.98 -0.89 -10.73
N PHE A 622 36.89 -1.38 -11.33
CA PHE A 622 35.63 -1.63 -10.64
C PHE A 622 35.82 -2.65 -9.51
N MET A 623 36.61 -3.70 -9.73
CA MET A 623 36.87 -4.70 -8.70
C MET A 623 37.71 -4.15 -7.54
N ILE A 624 38.64 -3.24 -7.79
CA ILE A 624 39.37 -2.55 -6.71
C ILE A 624 38.39 -1.75 -5.85
N VAL A 625 37.52 -0.95 -6.48
CA VAL A 625 36.52 -0.13 -5.77
C VAL A 625 35.55 -1.00 -4.99
N ILE A 626 34.93 -1.99 -5.64
CA ILE A 626 33.97 -2.87 -5.01
C ILE A 626 34.62 -3.77 -3.94
N GLY A 627 35.88 -4.17 -4.12
CA GLY A 627 36.64 -4.90 -3.10
C GLY A 627 36.74 -4.13 -1.78
N VAL A 628 36.90 -2.81 -1.83
CA VAL A 628 36.86 -1.96 -0.63
C VAL A 628 35.45 -1.95 -0.02
N VAL A 629 34.41 -1.84 -0.85
CA VAL A 629 33.01 -1.85 -0.40
C VAL A 629 32.64 -3.17 0.28
N PHE A 630 33.13 -4.31 -0.22
CA PHE A 630 32.97 -5.63 0.40
C PHE A 630 33.59 -5.75 1.79
N CYS A 631 34.52 -4.86 2.14
CA CYS A 631 35.17 -4.79 3.44
C CYS A 631 34.53 -3.76 4.38
N LEU A 632 33.57 -2.96 3.91
CA LEU A 632 32.85 -2.02 4.76
C LEU A 632 31.91 -2.75 5.75
N PRO A 633 31.72 -2.22 6.96
CA PRO A 633 30.79 -2.81 7.91
C PRO A 633 29.33 -2.56 7.54
N GLN A 634 28.46 -3.49 7.94
CA GLN A 634 27.02 -3.43 7.63
C GLN A 634 26.26 -2.44 8.54
N THR A 635 26.79 -2.13 9.73
CA THR A 635 26.20 -1.17 10.69
C THR A 635 27.26 -0.20 11.21
N ASN A 636 26.86 1.04 11.49
CA ASN A 636 27.69 2.09 12.06
C ASN A 636 26.94 2.73 13.25
N PRO A 637 27.48 2.76 14.48
CA PRO A 637 28.80 2.31 14.91
C PRO A 637 28.97 0.78 14.94
N THR A 638 30.18 0.30 14.67
CA THR A 638 30.52 -1.13 14.69
C THR A 638 30.91 -1.63 16.09
N THR A 639 30.57 -2.88 16.38
CA THR A 639 31.06 -3.61 17.56
C THR A 639 31.90 -4.81 17.11
N ALA A 640 32.72 -5.40 17.99
CA ALA A 640 33.47 -6.61 17.66
C ALA A 640 32.56 -7.78 17.21
N GLY A 641 31.32 -7.84 17.71
CA GLY A 641 30.33 -8.84 17.31
C GLY A 641 29.65 -8.56 15.96
N SER A 642 29.71 -7.32 15.45
CA SER A 642 29.03 -6.90 14.21
C SER A 642 29.98 -6.40 13.11
N MET A 643 31.29 -6.45 13.35
CA MET A 643 32.31 -6.03 12.37
C MET A 643 32.37 -6.98 11.18
N ASN A 644 32.57 -6.43 9.98
CA ASN A 644 32.81 -7.22 8.80
C ASN A 644 34.27 -7.72 8.79
N TYR A 645 34.47 -9.03 9.00
CA TYR A 645 35.78 -9.67 9.06
C TYR A 645 36.34 -10.08 7.69
N ASN A 646 35.78 -9.58 6.60
CA ASN A 646 36.18 -9.99 5.25
C ASN A 646 37.66 -9.65 4.93
N ALA A 647 38.11 -8.44 5.25
CA ALA A 647 39.50 -8.02 5.00
C ALA A 647 40.56 -8.96 5.61
N PRO A 648 40.53 -9.28 6.93
CA PRO A 648 41.52 -10.20 7.50
C PRO A 648 41.39 -11.63 6.97
N VAL A 649 40.18 -12.10 6.66
CA VAL A 649 39.96 -13.44 6.07
C VAL A 649 40.62 -13.53 4.68
N VAL A 650 40.40 -12.54 3.83
CA VAL A 650 40.99 -12.49 2.47
C VAL A 650 42.51 -12.46 2.55
N VAL A 651 43.09 -11.63 3.42
CA VAL A 651 44.56 -11.57 3.60
C VAL A 651 45.11 -12.92 4.10
N GLY A 652 44.45 -13.54 5.06
CA GLY A 652 44.86 -14.85 5.59
C GLY A 652 44.83 -15.95 4.53
N LEU A 653 43.72 -16.07 3.79
CA LEU A 653 43.57 -17.06 2.72
C LEU A 653 44.54 -16.82 1.57
N PHE A 654 44.71 -15.56 1.15
CA PHE A 654 45.66 -15.22 0.10
C PHE A 654 47.10 -15.57 0.50
N THR A 655 47.47 -15.33 1.76
CA THR A 655 48.78 -15.72 2.29
C THR A 655 48.99 -17.23 2.22
N ILE A 656 47.99 -18.03 2.61
CA ILE A 656 48.04 -19.50 2.51
C ILE A 656 48.22 -19.95 1.06
N VAL A 657 47.47 -19.37 0.12
CA VAL A 657 47.60 -19.68 -1.32
C VAL A 657 48.99 -19.35 -1.84
N CYS A 658 49.55 -18.19 -1.46
CA CYS A 658 50.92 -17.83 -1.82
C CYS A 658 51.96 -18.80 -1.25
N LEU A 659 51.81 -19.23 0.01
CA LEU A 659 52.71 -20.21 0.64
C LEU A 659 52.65 -21.57 -0.06
N LEU A 660 51.44 -22.06 -0.38
CA LEU A 660 51.25 -23.30 -1.15
C LEU A 660 51.84 -23.18 -2.57
N TRP A 661 51.71 -22.02 -3.21
CA TRP A 661 52.28 -21.76 -4.52
C TRP A 661 53.81 -21.79 -4.53
N ILE A 662 54.47 -21.28 -3.48
CA ILE A 662 55.93 -21.32 -3.36
C ILE A 662 56.46 -22.76 -3.42
N GLU A 663 55.77 -23.71 -2.75
CA GLU A 663 56.12 -25.13 -2.79
C GLU A 663 55.81 -25.77 -4.15
N ARG A 664 54.71 -25.36 -4.81
CA ARG A 664 54.14 -26.06 -5.97
C ARG A 664 54.56 -25.51 -7.32
N ARG A 665 55.06 -24.26 -7.40
CA ARG A 665 55.44 -23.61 -8.66
C ARG A 665 56.45 -24.40 -9.50
N SER A 666 57.30 -25.22 -8.86
CA SER A 666 58.29 -26.06 -9.54
C SER A 666 57.72 -27.39 -10.06
N LYS A 667 56.56 -27.82 -9.56
CA LYS A 667 55.89 -29.09 -9.90
C LYS A 667 54.70 -28.91 -10.83
N PHE A 668 54.18 -27.69 -10.96
CA PHE A 668 53.03 -27.38 -11.80
C PHE A 668 53.38 -27.47 -13.28
N LYS A 669 52.72 -28.36 -14.03
CA LYS A 669 52.73 -28.39 -15.49
C LYS A 669 51.35 -27.97 -15.99
N GLY A 670 51.29 -26.90 -16.78
CA GLY A 670 50.05 -26.45 -17.41
C GLY A 670 49.53 -27.47 -18.43
N PRO A 671 48.24 -27.37 -18.82
CA PRO A 671 47.67 -28.23 -19.85
C PRO A 671 48.40 -28.03 -21.20
N HIS A 672 48.69 -29.13 -21.91
CA HIS A 672 49.19 -29.05 -23.29
C HIS A 672 48.03 -28.62 -24.20
N ILE A 673 48.14 -27.40 -24.75
CA ILE A 673 47.15 -26.84 -25.68
C ILE A 673 47.70 -27.02 -27.10
N ASP A 674 46.98 -27.77 -27.93
CA ASP A 674 47.24 -27.83 -29.37
C ASP A 674 46.59 -26.62 -30.05
N TRP A 675 47.41 -25.64 -30.41
CA TRP A 675 46.94 -24.37 -30.96
C TRP A 675 46.42 -24.50 -32.39
N ASP A 676 46.94 -25.45 -33.16
CA ASP A 676 46.60 -25.61 -34.57
C ASP A 676 45.23 -26.26 -34.70
N LEU A 677 45.00 -27.35 -33.96
CA LEU A 677 43.69 -28.01 -33.83
C LEU A 677 42.60 -27.04 -33.33
N LEU A 678 42.94 -26.17 -32.38
CA LEU A 678 41.99 -25.20 -31.84
C LEU A 678 41.67 -24.07 -32.85
N ASN A 679 42.63 -23.69 -33.71
CA ASN A 679 42.42 -22.70 -34.74
C ASN A 679 41.64 -23.25 -35.95
N GLU A 680 41.84 -24.52 -36.31
CA GLU A 680 41.08 -25.23 -37.35
C GLU A 680 39.62 -25.43 -36.95
N ALA A 681 39.37 -25.87 -35.71
CA ALA A 681 38.01 -26.01 -35.17
C ALA A 681 37.23 -24.67 -35.11
N ASN A 682 37.92 -23.53 -35.14
CA ASN A 682 37.31 -22.20 -35.22
C ASN A 682 37.13 -21.70 -36.69
N GLN A 683 37.62 -22.43 -37.70
CA GLN A 683 37.50 -22.10 -39.14
C GLN A 683 36.41 -22.90 -39.85
N GLU A 684 36.13 -24.14 -39.42
CA GLU A 684 35.14 -25.03 -40.07
C GLU A 684 33.66 -24.72 -39.72
N ASP A 685 33.41 -23.89 -38.72
CA ASP A 685 32.10 -23.36 -38.30
C ASP A 685 31.94 -21.86 -38.62
#